data_AF-A0A9P1GLE4-F1
#
_entry.id   AF-A0A9P1GLE4-F1
#
_cell.length_a   1.000
_cell.length_b   1.000
_cell.length_c   1.000
_cell.angle_alpha   90.00
_cell.angle_beta   90.00
_cell.angle_gamma   90.00
#
_symmetry.space_group_name_H-M   'P 1'
#
loop_
_entity.id
_entity.type
_entity.pdbx_description
1 polymer ?
#
loop_
_entity_poly.entity_id
_entity_poly.type
_entity_poly.pdbx_seq_one_letter_code
_entity_poly.pdbx_strand_id
1 'polypeptide(L)'
;MEIAVRTQGIEYSLAPVPGAILGAFNNDCGFQVIAWLTEAVFNSEFGTPFQRVAPIELHTAIAWRGIFEQHLHLSKEGQALIAPTTLFFGGAATMDTTKLLAELLADRGVPLDAVQQRAESVIEKLGRQPILKALRSQNPWREAKHLANLAAPKIQLVMQSEMQAAIQARIDDGQPFGDKKKKLAKERKPRKELALEASDVGIPEGIFRDANNAQLTQIPIQNIGPEARGVVVVTAEQAAPYLRFSQPVSKHGLALIVINHSSPLVHGSGEEIRFPARFERTAEPILLSARIIQIGNIEVTRVSPQNITKVDEVSTVVIRICTYRDELQAIKWDVFCTKPIKHIVEDVPFLQPSSDGTSPIIDVWDRQWLTERLERTKPSDATLFCACFRVELTELLQVLQHQGRVAHYLESRSQDGRTPNGDFRVIWINKKDRQAVVLASQSTAQWTCIVRAGHRFGLRTQLTDAKVVHEQHKPQTPYLETADLLTFHAGPFPHGSNRSALVKLFATWGWQARPTQPKARTANGQGVIWEVQAVAKPQFEVYQLAHADILITEIPRKTNKSPANANDIQGSARTIAALTKDNIPHAPADPWDSQDPWSGYQPPAKISKITGSHELREGEIDAIAARDANMQTDDRVGQLEERLNQMETTMHEQHRQQTQITSDLASQITAVQHQTQAIHSHIDQRMQEQLTNIERLLSKRRALGKAHMFQEMHGQQQATFADLRPPKPVPIWRKPKEIQWKEINQRTTTVPPEAESYLEVFSQLEDFAHESLVQQGEIGLIQPQRGRGKTTSPSWAKAPVTPVKPSRKNEHQIQYLGENYQHTKWCRQLRRIQSYVALSKSLKDDANTTSHKALLWTAIKAAPGFPKGFPSAWENRAAKLIDAPLKLPMRPPQYEVAHAIFINFQAEFRALEKMLNSQRRQVATARRLANSNLVFKDVSKPRALPVQTVVQRKTATITDVQHDGLEVHYEPTDLDHTQEVMTDDGALFISHHEPGKLTLDQPANAEVGDSIYQTNIIGDHQEIFAAFKRLWSPMWNRHDGS
;
A
#
# COMPACT_ATOMS: atom_id res chain seq x y z
N MET A 1 12.74 22.64 -81.17
CA MET A 1 12.54 23.18 -79.80
C MET A 1 13.26 22.26 -78.82
N GLU A 2 14.57 22.36 -78.58
CA GLU A 2 15.45 23.55 -78.63
C GLU A 2 14.99 24.69 -77.72
N ILE A 3 15.85 25.41 -76.99
CA ILE A 3 17.17 25.14 -76.38
C ILE A 3 17.45 26.36 -75.45
N ALA A 4 18.47 26.31 -74.61
CA ALA A 4 18.82 27.37 -73.64
C ALA A 4 19.96 26.86 -72.73
N VAL A 5 21.05 26.47 -73.38
CA VAL A 5 22.17 25.70 -72.85
C VAL A 5 23.16 26.57 -72.07
N ARG A 6 23.65 26.05 -70.94
CA ARG A 6 25.11 25.97 -70.72
C ARG A 6 25.54 24.87 -69.75
N THR A 7 26.10 23.82 -70.34
CA THR A 7 27.05 22.91 -69.70
C THR A 7 28.22 23.69 -69.11
N GLN A 8 28.51 23.51 -67.82
CA GLN A 8 29.90 23.55 -67.35
C GLN A 8 30.42 22.10 -67.41
N GLY A 9 31.50 21.90 -68.16
CA GLY A 9 32.01 20.56 -68.50
C GLY A 9 32.82 19.93 -67.38
N ILE A 10 32.16 19.51 -66.30
CA ILE A 10 32.76 18.78 -65.18
C ILE A 10 31.88 17.54 -64.91
N GLU A 11 32.49 16.35 -64.89
CA GLU A 11 31.85 15.17 -64.30
C GLU A 11 31.83 15.33 -62.78
N TYR A 12 30.69 15.78 -62.25
CA TYR A 12 30.47 15.84 -60.81
C TYR A 12 30.26 14.43 -60.23
N SER A 13 31.37 13.78 -59.90
CA SER A 13 31.37 12.66 -58.96
C SER A 13 30.75 13.12 -57.64
N LEU A 14 29.55 12.64 -57.32
CA LEU A 14 28.89 12.87 -56.04
C LEU A 14 29.58 12.05 -54.94
N ALA A 15 30.77 12.49 -54.54
CA ALA A 15 31.37 12.07 -53.29
C ALA A 15 30.43 12.45 -52.14
N PRO A 16 30.02 11.51 -51.26
CA PRO A 16 29.12 11.83 -50.17
C PRO A 16 29.82 12.78 -49.19
N VAL A 17 29.22 13.95 -48.94
CA VAL A 17 29.77 14.99 -48.05
C VAL A 17 30.09 14.36 -46.68
N PRO A 18 31.37 14.33 -46.23
CA PRO A 18 31.75 13.68 -44.96
C PRO A 18 31.38 14.51 -43.72
N GLY A 19 30.10 14.83 -43.55
CA GLY A 19 29.60 15.66 -42.45
C GLY A 19 28.10 15.49 -42.26
N ALA A 20 27.66 15.31 -41.01
CA ALA A 20 26.25 15.19 -40.70
C ALA A 20 25.55 16.56 -40.82
N ILE A 21 24.88 16.81 -41.95
CA ILE A 21 24.07 18.03 -42.22
C ILE A 21 23.08 18.32 -41.08
N LEU A 22 22.53 17.26 -40.46
CA LEU A 22 21.69 17.31 -39.26
C LEU A 22 22.31 18.03 -38.04
N GLY A 23 23.63 18.18 -37.99
CA GLY A 23 24.34 18.89 -36.92
C GLY A 23 24.37 20.41 -37.07
N ALA A 24 24.24 20.94 -38.29
CA ALA A 24 24.43 22.36 -38.58
C ALA A 24 23.17 23.21 -38.34
N PHE A 25 21.98 22.69 -38.68
CA PHE A 25 20.73 23.47 -38.78
C PHE A 25 19.68 23.13 -37.71
N ASN A 26 20.12 22.85 -36.48
CA ASN A 26 19.29 22.22 -35.45
C ASN A 26 18.16 23.11 -34.86
N ASN A 27 17.95 24.34 -35.36
CA ASN A 27 16.81 25.23 -35.04
C ASN A 27 16.42 26.20 -36.19
N ASP A 28 16.93 26.01 -37.41
CA ASP A 28 16.88 27.06 -38.45
C ASP A 28 15.72 26.93 -39.44
N CYS A 29 15.35 28.03 -40.10
CA CYS A 29 14.27 28.02 -41.09
C CYS A 29 14.76 27.50 -42.46
N GLY A 30 13.86 26.93 -43.27
CA GLY A 30 14.22 26.30 -44.56
C GLY A 30 14.94 27.22 -45.55
N PHE A 31 14.75 28.54 -45.46
CA PHE A 31 15.50 29.51 -46.29
C PHE A 31 16.98 29.62 -45.89
N GLN A 32 17.34 29.45 -44.61
CA GLN A 32 18.76 29.37 -44.21
C GLN A 32 19.46 28.12 -44.72
N VAL A 33 18.73 26.99 -44.82
CA VAL A 33 19.26 25.77 -45.44
C VAL A 33 19.54 26.01 -46.94
N ILE A 34 18.66 26.72 -47.65
CA ILE A 34 18.90 27.08 -49.05
C ILE A 34 20.05 28.10 -49.18
N ALA A 35 20.15 29.09 -48.27
CA ALA A 35 21.26 30.06 -48.24
C ALA A 35 22.62 29.34 -48.15
N TRP A 36 22.72 28.40 -47.21
CA TRP A 36 23.92 27.61 -46.98
C TRP A 36 24.23 26.65 -48.11
N LEU A 37 23.23 25.99 -48.70
CA LEU A 37 23.43 25.15 -49.89
C LEU A 37 23.83 25.97 -51.12
N THR A 38 23.36 27.20 -51.26
CA THR A 38 23.74 28.11 -52.36
C THR A 38 25.21 28.51 -52.23
N GLU A 39 25.63 28.97 -51.05
CA GLU A 39 27.05 29.23 -50.75
C GLU A 39 27.90 27.96 -50.90
N ALA A 40 27.44 26.80 -50.44
CA ALA A 40 28.16 25.52 -50.55
C ALA A 40 28.43 25.05 -51.99
N VAL A 41 27.58 25.45 -52.94
CA VAL A 41 27.67 25.04 -54.35
C VAL A 41 28.36 26.09 -55.21
N PHE A 42 28.25 27.38 -54.87
CA PHE A 42 28.73 28.48 -55.72
C PHE A 42 29.92 29.27 -55.17
N ASN A 43 30.30 29.11 -53.89
CA ASN A 43 31.46 29.79 -53.30
C ASN A 43 32.63 28.82 -53.10
N SER A 44 33.75 29.07 -53.76
CA SER A 44 34.94 28.21 -53.74
C SER A 44 35.72 28.21 -52.42
N GLU A 45 35.51 29.19 -51.53
CA GLU A 45 36.18 29.26 -50.22
C GLU A 45 35.38 28.58 -49.10
N PHE A 46 34.18 28.08 -49.43
CA PHE A 46 33.21 27.57 -48.47
C PHE A 46 33.75 26.47 -47.55
N GLY A 47 33.52 26.64 -46.25
CA GLY A 47 34.00 25.72 -45.22
C GLY A 47 35.38 26.07 -44.64
N THR A 48 36.03 27.14 -45.10
CA THR A 48 37.19 27.72 -44.42
C THR A 48 36.85 28.17 -42.99
N PRO A 49 37.81 28.10 -42.04
CA PRO A 49 37.61 28.65 -40.71
C PRO A 49 37.22 30.14 -40.76
N PHE A 50 36.26 30.53 -39.94
CA PHE A 50 35.69 31.89 -39.83
C PHE A 50 34.76 32.38 -40.95
N GLN A 51 34.66 31.70 -42.10
CA GLN A 51 33.64 32.07 -43.10
C GLN A 51 32.23 31.81 -42.54
N ARG A 52 31.34 32.81 -42.71
CA ARG A 52 29.93 32.74 -42.32
C ARG A 52 29.07 32.94 -43.56
N VAL A 53 28.15 32.02 -43.80
CA VAL A 53 27.09 32.20 -44.80
C VAL A 53 26.24 33.39 -44.38
N ALA A 54 26.06 34.35 -45.29
CA ALA A 54 25.12 35.43 -45.11
C ALA A 54 23.67 34.88 -45.20
N PRO A 55 22.76 35.24 -44.28
CA PRO A 55 21.35 34.89 -44.41
C PRO A 55 20.81 35.46 -45.73
N ILE A 56 19.95 34.70 -46.43
CA ILE A 56 19.17 35.27 -47.54
C ILE A 56 18.34 36.43 -46.99
N GLU A 57 18.55 37.62 -47.55
CA GLU A 57 17.84 38.82 -47.14
C GLU A 57 16.32 38.68 -47.30
N LEU A 58 15.58 39.37 -46.43
CA LEU A 58 14.12 39.30 -46.39
C LEU A 58 13.47 39.62 -47.74
N HIS A 59 14.03 40.58 -48.50
CA HIS A 59 13.53 40.95 -49.81
C HIS A 59 13.67 39.80 -50.84
N THR A 60 14.82 39.13 -50.86
CA THR A 60 15.10 37.95 -51.69
C THR A 60 14.26 36.75 -51.27
N ALA A 61 14.10 36.51 -49.96
CA ALA A 61 13.24 35.44 -49.45
C ALA A 61 11.75 35.64 -49.81
N ILE A 62 11.27 36.89 -49.85
CA ILE A 62 9.93 37.23 -50.33
C ILE A 62 9.82 37.02 -51.85
N ALA A 63 10.80 37.49 -52.63
CA ALA A 63 10.83 37.31 -54.07
C ALA A 63 10.82 35.82 -54.46
N TRP A 64 11.61 34.98 -53.79
CA TRP A 64 11.67 33.54 -54.05
C TRP A 64 10.38 32.81 -53.64
N ARG A 65 9.65 33.29 -52.62
CA ARG A 65 8.29 32.79 -52.32
C ARG A 65 7.31 33.14 -53.42
N GLY A 66 7.34 34.37 -53.92
CA GLY A 66 6.52 34.80 -55.06
C GLY A 66 6.81 33.98 -56.32
N ILE A 67 8.08 33.72 -56.63
CA ILE A 67 8.50 32.87 -57.76
C ILE A 67 8.02 31.41 -57.56
N PHE A 68 8.09 30.86 -56.35
CA PHE A 68 7.60 29.51 -56.05
C PHE A 68 6.06 29.40 -56.11
N GLU A 69 5.34 30.39 -55.60
CA GLU A 69 3.88 30.50 -55.71
C GLU A 69 3.44 30.63 -57.18
N GLN A 70 4.13 31.48 -57.95
CA GLN A 70 3.91 31.65 -59.38
C GLN A 70 4.26 30.37 -60.17
N HIS A 71 5.30 29.64 -59.76
CA HIS A 71 5.63 28.33 -60.32
C HIS A 71 4.51 27.31 -60.08
N LEU A 72 4.01 27.18 -58.85
CA LEU A 72 2.87 26.29 -58.52
C LEU A 72 1.59 26.66 -59.28
N HIS A 73 1.39 27.95 -59.59
CA HIS A 73 0.28 28.42 -60.42
C HIS A 73 0.47 28.03 -61.90
N LEU A 74 1.68 28.17 -62.43
CA LEU A 74 2.01 27.89 -63.84
C LEU A 74 2.15 26.39 -64.14
N SER A 75 2.69 25.59 -63.21
CA SER A 75 2.74 24.12 -63.31
C SER A 75 1.38 23.46 -63.07
N LYS A 76 0.42 24.22 -62.52
CA LYS A 76 -0.88 23.76 -61.98
C LYS A 76 -0.77 22.80 -60.80
N GLU A 77 0.42 22.57 -60.23
CA GLU A 77 0.58 21.73 -59.04
C GLU A 77 -0.09 22.36 -57.80
N GLY A 78 -0.25 23.68 -57.77
CA GLY A 78 -1.10 24.38 -56.80
C GLY A 78 -2.60 24.03 -56.90
N GLN A 79 -3.03 23.34 -57.97
CA GLN A 79 -4.38 22.80 -58.13
C GLN A 79 -4.45 21.29 -57.84
N ALA A 80 -3.33 20.63 -57.48
CA ALA A 80 -3.32 19.24 -57.09
C ALA A 80 -4.04 19.09 -55.74
N LEU A 81 -5.22 18.44 -55.75
CA LEU A 81 -6.05 18.26 -54.57
C LEU A 81 -5.46 17.21 -53.61
N ILE A 82 -4.42 17.59 -52.87
CA ILE A 82 -3.89 16.81 -51.75
C ILE A 82 -5.00 16.76 -50.68
N ALA A 83 -5.72 15.64 -50.64
CA ALA A 83 -6.75 15.34 -49.65
C ALA A 83 -6.17 14.42 -48.56
N PRO A 84 -5.52 14.97 -47.51
CA PRO A 84 -4.96 14.15 -46.44
C PRO A 84 -6.10 13.49 -45.66
N THR A 85 -6.09 12.16 -45.59
CA THR A 85 -7.14 11.37 -44.91
C THR A 85 -7.19 11.60 -43.39
N THR A 86 -6.19 12.26 -42.79
CA THR A 86 -6.36 13.04 -41.54
C THR A 86 -5.17 14.00 -41.32
N LEU A 87 -5.44 15.30 -41.16
CA LEU A 87 -4.50 16.28 -40.59
C LEU A 87 -5.22 17.17 -39.56
N PHE A 88 -4.77 17.10 -38.31
CA PHE A 88 -5.33 17.88 -37.20
C PHE A 88 -4.55 19.19 -37.00
N PHE A 89 -4.89 20.23 -37.77
CA PHE A 89 -4.40 21.59 -37.51
C PHE A 89 -5.28 22.31 -36.50
N GLY A 90 -4.63 22.92 -35.49
CA GLY A 90 -5.29 23.75 -34.48
C GLY A 90 -5.66 25.13 -35.00
N GLY A 91 -6.62 25.20 -35.93
CA GLY A 91 -7.16 26.43 -36.50
C GLY A 91 -8.69 26.39 -36.59
N ALA A 92 -9.34 27.55 -36.47
CA ALA A 92 -10.80 27.65 -36.37
C ALA A 92 -11.53 27.56 -37.73
N ALA A 93 -11.29 26.48 -38.48
CA ALA A 93 -12.20 26.08 -39.55
C ALA A 93 -13.58 25.75 -38.96
N THR A 94 -14.65 25.94 -39.74
CA THR A 94 -16.05 25.72 -39.35
C THR A 94 -16.38 24.22 -39.24
N MET A 95 -15.85 23.56 -38.21
CA MET A 95 -16.06 22.14 -37.97
C MET A 95 -17.55 21.82 -37.89
N ASP A 96 -18.04 20.96 -38.79
CA ASP A 96 -19.44 20.56 -38.73
C ASP A 96 -19.69 19.71 -37.48
N THR A 97 -20.60 20.22 -36.64
CA THR A 97 -20.97 19.64 -35.36
C THR A 97 -21.65 18.29 -35.55
N THR A 98 -22.38 18.12 -36.65
CA THR A 98 -23.09 16.87 -36.97
C THR A 98 -22.08 15.77 -37.27
N LYS A 99 -21.13 16.00 -38.18
CA LYS A 99 -20.07 15.04 -38.49
C LYS A 99 -19.22 14.65 -37.26
N LEU A 100 -18.80 15.61 -36.44
CA LEU A 100 -18.02 15.31 -35.22
C LEU A 100 -18.82 14.50 -34.19
N LEU A 101 -20.13 14.74 -34.05
CA LEU A 101 -20.97 13.93 -33.18
C LEU A 101 -21.24 12.54 -33.77
N ALA A 102 -21.38 12.44 -35.09
CA ALA A 102 -21.55 11.19 -35.81
C ALA A 102 -20.33 10.26 -35.62
N GLU A 103 -19.12 10.78 -35.83
CA GLU A 103 -17.87 10.07 -35.57
C GLU A 103 -17.79 9.59 -34.11
N LEU A 104 -18.14 10.46 -33.14
CA LEU A 104 -18.17 10.12 -31.72
C LEU A 104 -19.25 9.08 -31.34
N LEU A 105 -20.33 8.94 -32.11
CA LEU A 105 -21.37 7.93 -31.91
C LEU A 105 -20.96 6.57 -32.49
N ALA A 106 -20.32 6.56 -33.67
CA ALA A 106 -19.75 5.35 -34.28
C ALA A 106 -18.73 4.68 -33.36
N ASP A 107 -17.79 5.46 -32.83
CA ASP A 107 -16.75 5.08 -31.86
C ASP A 107 -17.30 4.44 -30.55
N ARG A 108 -18.62 4.57 -30.33
CA ARG A 108 -19.32 4.15 -29.11
C ARG A 108 -20.37 3.07 -29.36
N GLY A 109 -20.43 2.53 -30.58
CA GLY A 109 -21.25 1.37 -30.93
C GLY A 109 -22.63 1.69 -31.53
N VAL A 110 -22.83 2.90 -32.07
CA VAL A 110 -23.98 3.15 -32.96
C VAL A 110 -23.65 2.62 -34.37
N PRO A 111 -24.54 1.86 -35.03
CA PRO A 111 -24.36 1.39 -36.40
C PRO A 111 -24.12 2.53 -37.41
N LEU A 112 -23.19 2.34 -38.35
CA LEU A 112 -22.72 3.39 -39.27
C LEU A 112 -23.82 3.97 -40.17
N ASP A 113 -24.82 3.17 -40.51
CA ASP A 113 -26.05 3.54 -41.22
C ASP A 113 -26.98 4.43 -40.37
N ALA A 114 -27.07 4.19 -39.06
CA ALA A 114 -27.88 4.96 -38.13
C ALA A 114 -27.18 6.21 -37.55
N VAL A 115 -25.85 6.29 -37.66
CA VAL A 115 -24.99 7.29 -37.02
C VAL A 115 -25.33 8.73 -37.43
N GLN A 116 -25.53 9.01 -38.73
CA GLN A 116 -25.76 10.37 -39.24
C GLN A 116 -27.11 10.93 -38.76
N GLN A 117 -28.20 10.21 -39.02
CA GLN A 117 -29.56 10.58 -38.60
C GLN A 117 -29.66 10.77 -37.07
N ARG A 118 -28.87 9.99 -36.31
CA ARG A 118 -28.83 10.12 -34.85
C ARG A 118 -28.04 11.34 -34.39
N ALA A 119 -26.92 11.68 -35.02
CA ALA A 119 -26.21 12.92 -34.73
C ALA A 119 -27.10 14.15 -35.00
N GLU A 120 -27.88 14.12 -36.07
CA GLU A 120 -28.84 15.16 -36.44
C GLU A 120 -29.94 15.30 -35.38
N SER A 121 -30.68 14.24 -35.04
CA SER A 121 -31.77 14.36 -34.03
C SER A 121 -31.26 14.63 -32.60
N VAL A 122 -30.00 14.29 -32.28
CA VAL A 122 -29.38 14.67 -31.01
C VAL A 122 -29.02 16.17 -30.99
N ILE A 123 -28.55 16.74 -32.11
CA ILE A 123 -28.27 18.18 -32.24
C ILE A 123 -29.55 19.02 -32.30
N GLU A 124 -30.59 18.51 -32.96
CA GLU A 124 -31.95 19.06 -32.97
C GLU A 124 -32.49 19.22 -31.54
N LYS A 125 -32.44 18.15 -30.74
CA LYS A 125 -33.08 18.10 -29.41
C LYS A 125 -32.23 18.65 -28.26
N LEU A 126 -30.90 18.70 -28.39
CA LEU A 126 -29.99 19.27 -27.38
C LEU A 126 -29.41 20.64 -27.76
N GLY A 127 -29.63 21.09 -28.99
CA GLY A 127 -29.05 22.32 -29.55
C GLY A 127 -27.58 22.17 -29.97
N ARG A 128 -27.23 22.83 -31.08
CA ARG A 128 -25.86 22.78 -31.64
C ARG A 128 -24.79 23.37 -30.71
N GLN A 129 -25.12 24.36 -29.88
CA GLN A 129 -24.16 25.00 -28.97
C GLN A 129 -23.79 24.16 -27.73
N PRO A 130 -24.74 23.54 -26.99
CA PRO A 130 -24.41 22.55 -25.96
C PRO A 130 -23.58 21.38 -26.49
N ILE A 131 -23.90 20.86 -27.68
CA ILE A 131 -23.09 19.81 -28.33
C ILE A 131 -21.69 20.29 -28.71
N LEU A 132 -21.53 21.48 -29.30
CA LEU A 132 -20.20 22.07 -29.56
C LEU A 132 -19.37 22.22 -28.28
N LYS A 133 -19.99 22.61 -27.16
CA LYS A 133 -19.33 22.72 -25.85
C LYS A 133 -18.94 21.34 -25.30
N ALA A 134 -19.79 20.33 -25.47
CA ALA A 134 -19.49 18.95 -25.09
C ALA A 134 -18.32 18.38 -25.92
N LEU A 135 -18.34 18.55 -27.25
CA LEU A 135 -17.30 18.10 -28.17
C LEU A 135 -15.93 18.75 -27.90
N ARG A 136 -15.91 19.98 -27.40
CA ARG A 136 -14.69 20.71 -26.98
C ARG A 136 -14.24 20.40 -25.54
N SER A 137 -14.95 19.55 -24.80
CA SER A 137 -14.57 19.17 -23.43
C SER A 137 -13.42 18.13 -23.42
N GLN A 138 -12.76 17.96 -22.28
CA GLN A 138 -11.73 16.91 -22.11
C GLN A 138 -12.30 15.48 -22.19
N ASN A 139 -13.61 15.28 -22.14
CA ASN A 139 -14.26 13.96 -22.22
C ASN A 139 -15.57 14.03 -23.03
N PRO A 140 -15.52 14.24 -24.36
CA PRO A 140 -16.69 14.55 -25.19
C PRO A 140 -17.89 13.62 -24.99
N TRP A 141 -17.63 12.31 -24.97
CA TRP A 141 -18.65 11.28 -24.76
C TRP A 141 -19.40 11.43 -23.43
N ARG A 142 -18.70 11.80 -22.36
CA ARG A 142 -19.30 11.92 -21.02
C ARG A 142 -20.23 13.13 -20.95
N GLU A 143 -19.84 14.24 -21.55
CA GLU A 143 -20.62 15.47 -21.54
C GLU A 143 -21.84 15.37 -22.49
N ALA A 144 -21.66 14.81 -23.69
CA ALA A 144 -22.77 14.54 -24.61
C ALA A 144 -23.81 13.57 -23.98
N LYS A 145 -23.36 12.49 -23.33
CA LYS A 145 -24.25 11.56 -22.61
C LYS A 145 -24.90 12.19 -21.37
N HIS A 146 -24.23 13.14 -20.71
CA HIS A 146 -24.81 13.89 -19.59
C HIS A 146 -25.97 14.78 -20.06
N LEU A 147 -25.78 15.57 -21.13
CA LEU A 147 -26.84 16.37 -21.74
C LEU A 147 -28.02 15.50 -22.22
N ALA A 148 -27.74 14.39 -22.90
CA ALA A 148 -28.76 13.46 -23.38
C ALA A 148 -29.59 12.80 -22.25
N ASN A 149 -28.98 12.55 -21.08
CA ASN A 149 -29.65 12.04 -19.89
C ASN A 149 -30.50 13.10 -19.15
N LEU A 150 -30.21 14.39 -19.34
CA LEU A 150 -30.93 15.52 -18.72
C LEU A 150 -32.11 16.02 -19.58
N ALA A 151 -32.15 15.68 -20.86
CA ALA A 151 -33.28 15.98 -21.73
C ALA A 151 -34.60 15.34 -21.24
N ALA A 152 -35.71 16.02 -21.52
CA ALA A 152 -37.06 15.53 -21.29
C ALA A 152 -37.83 15.60 -22.63
N PRO A 153 -38.22 14.46 -23.24
CA PRO A 153 -37.88 13.09 -22.86
C PRO A 153 -36.37 12.78 -23.00
N LYS A 154 -35.90 11.77 -22.27
CA LYS A 154 -34.47 11.38 -22.25
C LYS A 154 -34.04 10.84 -23.62
N ILE A 155 -32.86 11.26 -24.08
CA ILE A 155 -32.34 10.90 -25.39
C ILE A 155 -31.36 9.73 -25.25
N GLN A 156 -31.72 8.57 -25.79
CA GLN A 156 -30.87 7.39 -25.78
C GLN A 156 -29.89 7.42 -26.97
N LEU A 157 -28.61 7.71 -26.69
CA LEU A 157 -27.57 7.80 -27.72
C LEU A 157 -27.23 6.44 -28.37
N VAL A 158 -27.27 5.35 -27.61
CA VAL A 158 -27.02 3.96 -28.07
C VAL A 158 -28.15 3.08 -27.59
N MET A 159 -28.79 2.36 -28.49
CA MET A 159 -29.93 1.49 -28.19
C MET A 159 -29.50 0.21 -27.47
N GLN A 160 -30.43 -0.40 -26.73
CA GLN A 160 -30.12 -1.62 -25.98
C GLN A 160 -29.81 -2.82 -26.89
N SER A 161 -30.47 -2.89 -28.06
CA SER A 161 -30.19 -3.84 -29.14
C SER A 161 -28.79 -3.67 -29.73
N GLU A 162 -28.38 -2.44 -30.03
CA GLU A 162 -27.04 -2.10 -30.54
C GLU A 162 -25.95 -2.48 -29.54
N MET A 163 -26.17 -2.18 -28.25
CA MET A 163 -25.26 -2.58 -27.18
C MET A 163 -25.17 -4.11 -27.05
N GLN A 164 -26.27 -4.84 -27.25
CA GLN A 164 -26.26 -6.31 -27.25
C GLN A 164 -25.54 -6.88 -28.48
N ALA A 165 -25.75 -6.33 -29.67
CA ALA A 165 -25.03 -6.74 -30.89
C ALA A 165 -23.51 -6.50 -30.77
N ALA A 166 -23.11 -5.33 -30.25
CA ALA A 166 -21.70 -4.99 -29.99
C ALA A 166 -21.06 -5.81 -28.84
N ILE A 167 -21.87 -6.40 -27.96
CA ILE A 167 -21.40 -7.40 -26.98
C ILE A 167 -21.24 -8.77 -27.64
N GLN A 168 -22.21 -9.19 -28.46
CA GLN A 168 -22.18 -10.48 -29.16
C GLN A 168 -20.97 -10.57 -30.10
N ALA A 169 -20.77 -9.59 -30.98
CA ALA A 169 -19.61 -9.54 -31.88
C ALA A 169 -18.26 -9.64 -31.12
N ARG A 170 -18.15 -9.04 -29.92
CA ARG A 170 -16.94 -9.13 -29.09
C ARG A 170 -16.76 -10.48 -28.40
N ILE A 171 -17.84 -11.22 -28.15
CA ILE A 171 -17.80 -12.60 -27.68
C ILE A 171 -17.33 -13.50 -28.83
N ASP A 172 -17.84 -13.27 -30.04
CA ASP A 172 -17.50 -14.01 -31.25
C ASP A 172 -16.03 -13.76 -31.67
N ASP A 173 -15.54 -12.51 -31.53
CA ASP A 173 -14.12 -12.12 -31.66
C ASP A 173 -13.20 -12.64 -30.52
N GLY A 174 -13.75 -13.38 -29.54
CA GLY A 174 -12.99 -13.96 -28.43
C GLY A 174 -12.40 -12.96 -27.41
N GLN A 175 -12.82 -11.70 -27.43
CA GLN A 175 -12.29 -10.64 -26.55
C GLN A 175 -12.90 -10.73 -25.13
N PRO A 176 -12.11 -11.01 -24.08
CA PRO A 176 -12.65 -11.32 -22.75
C PRO A 176 -13.28 -10.11 -22.04
N PHE A 177 -14.57 -10.21 -21.76
CA PHE A 177 -15.38 -9.17 -21.11
C PHE A 177 -15.07 -9.00 -19.60
N GLY A 178 -14.66 -7.81 -19.17
CA GLY A 178 -14.70 -7.41 -17.74
C GLY A 178 -13.52 -6.57 -17.24
N ASP A 179 -13.81 -5.51 -16.48
CA ASP A 179 -12.83 -4.55 -15.96
C ASP A 179 -11.99 -5.17 -14.80
N LYS A 180 -10.76 -5.62 -15.09
CA LYS A 180 -9.84 -6.31 -14.16
C LYS A 180 -9.23 -5.37 -13.09
N LYS A 181 -10.08 -4.69 -12.32
CA LYS A 181 -9.71 -3.88 -11.13
C LYS A 181 -10.31 -4.38 -9.82
N LYS A 182 -10.94 -5.56 -9.80
CA LYS A 182 -11.13 -6.31 -8.54
C LYS A 182 -9.78 -6.82 -8.05
N LYS A 183 -9.26 -6.13 -7.03
CA LYS A 183 -8.02 -6.44 -6.33
C LYS A 183 -8.19 -7.73 -5.53
N LEU A 184 -7.98 -8.87 -6.19
CA LEU A 184 -7.85 -10.19 -5.55
C LEU A 184 -6.94 -10.09 -4.33
N ALA A 185 -7.29 -10.80 -3.26
CA ALA A 185 -6.49 -10.82 -2.04
C ALA A 185 -5.07 -11.25 -2.41
N LYS A 186 -4.09 -10.37 -2.13
CA LYS A 186 -2.70 -10.60 -2.52
C LYS A 186 -2.15 -11.73 -1.65
N GLU A 187 -2.23 -12.96 -2.14
CA GLU A 187 -1.62 -14.10 -1.49
C GLU A 187 -0.17 -13.78 -1.14
N ARG A 188 0.23 -14.16 0.08
CA ARG A 188 1.62 -14.09 0.50
C ARG A 188 2.38 -15.08 -0.38
N LYS A 189 3.00 -14.59 -1.47
CA LYS A 189 3.99 -15.35 -2.23
C LYS A 189 4.90 -16.06 -1.21
N PRO A 190 5.08 -17.39 -1.29
CA PRO A 190 5.97 -18.08 -0.37
C PRO A 190 7.35 -17.42 -0.43
N ARG A 191 7.99 -17.27 0.72
CA ARG A 191 9.35 -16.73 0.81
C ARG A 191 10.24 -17.69 0.01
N LYS A 192 10.81 -17.24 -1.12
CA LYS A 192 11.70 -18.06 -1.96
C LYS A 192 12.78 -18.65 -1.04
N GLU A 193 12.84 -19.97 -0.99
CA GLU A 193 13.71 -20.71 -0.08
C GLU A 193 15.17 -20.49 -0.52
N LEU A 194 16.08 -20.38 0.46
CA LEU A 194 17.49 -20.06 0.21
C LEU A 194 18.22 -21.33 -0.21
N ALA A 195 18.05 -21.73 -1.46
CA ALA A 195 18.79 -22.84 -2.05
C ALA A 195 20.28 -22.47 -2.20
N LEU A 196 21.14 -23.30 -1.61
CA LEU A 196 22.57 -23.40 -1.92
C LEU A 196 22.77 -24.59 -2.86
N GLU A 197 23.71 -24.48 -3.79
CA GLU A 197 24.26 -25.63 -4.51
C GLU A 197 25.55 -26.12 -3.85
N ALA A 198 25.94 -27.38 -4.08
CA ALA A 198 27.18 -27.93 -3.50
C ALA A 198 28.45 -27.17 -3.95
N SER A 199 28.40 -26.59 -5.15
CA SER A 199 29.40 -25.70 -5.77
C SER A 199 29.50 -24.31 -5.12
N ASP A 200 28.50 -23.87 -4.35
CA ASP A 200 28.51 -22.56 -3.68
C ASP A 200 29.40 -22.53 -2.43
N VAL A 201 29.77 -23.70 -1.89
CA VAL A 201 30.28 -23.87 -0.52
C VAL A 201 31.70 -24.42 -0.53
N GLY A 202 32.65 -23.56 -0.16
CA GLY A 202 34.03 -23.93 0.17
C GLY A 202 34.20 -24.15 1.67
N ILE A 203 34.77 -25.27 2.09
CA ILE A 203 35.12 -25.57 3.48
C ILE A 203 36.59 -25.19 3.72
N PRO A 204 36.90 -24.25 4.64
CA PRO A 204 38.27 -23.94 5.02
C PRO A 204 39.01 -25.14 5.63
N GLU A 205 40.33 -25.10 5.58
CA GLU A 205 41.20 -26.09 6.24
C GLU A 205 41.03 -26.04 7.77
N GLY A 206 41.29 -27.17 8.44
CA GLY A 206 41.21 -27.29 9.90
C GLY A 206 39.81 -27.33 10.51
N ILE A 207 38.73 -27.30 9.71
CA ILE A 207 37.35 -27.40 10.22
C ILE A 207 36.94 -28.85 10.55
N PHE A 208 37.55 -29.83 9.89
CA PHE A 208 37.29 -31.27 10.08
C PHE A 208 38.59 -32.06 10.29
N ARG A 209 38.49 -33.17 11.03
CA ARG A 209 39.58 -34.13 11.29
C ARG A 209 39.04 -35.56 11.26
N ASP A 210 39.92 -36.53 11.04
CA ASP A 210 39.62 -37.93 11.33
C ASP A 210 39.76 -38.24 12.83
N ALA A 211 39.33 -39.44 13.25
CA ALA A 211 39.52 -39.96 14.61
C ALA A 211 41.01 -40.06 15.03
N ASN A 212 41.95 -40.03 14.09
CA ASN A 212 43.39 -40.03 14.35
C ASN A 212 43.96 -38.61 14.54
N ASN A 213 43.09 -37.60 14.69
CA ASN A 213 43.40 -36.16 14.79
C ASN A 213 44.05 -35.51 13.55
N ALA A 214 44.19 -36.23 12.44
CA ALA A 214 44.77 -35.69 11.22
C ALA A 214 43.69 -34.92 10.43
N GLN A 215 44.01 -33.69 10.03
CA GLN A 215 43.06 -32.77 9.40
C GLN A 215 42.55 -33.30 8.05
N LEU A 216 41.37 -32.81 7.65
CA LEU A 216 40.67 -33.20 6.43
C LEU A 216 40.27 -31.96 5.63
N THR A 217 40.43 -32.04 4.31
CA THR A 217 40.11 -31.00 3.34
C THR A 217 38.87 -31.38 2.54
N GLN A 218 38.29 -30.40 1.81
CA GLN A 218 37.22 -30.66 0.87
C GLN A 218 37.76 -31.33 -0.40
N ILE A 219 37.12 -32.42 -0.84
CA ILE A 219 37.44 -33.09 -2.11
C ILE A 219 36.22 -33.09 -3.06
N PRO A 220 36.41 -33.15 -4.39
CA PRO A 220 35.32 -33.24 -5.35
C PRO A 220 34.55 -34.57 -5.23
N ILE A 221 33.25 -34.56 -5.58
CA ILE A 221 32.41 -35.76 -5.57
C ILE A 221 32.91 -36.86 -6.54
N GLN A 222 33.60 -36.48 -7.63
CA GLN A 222 34.23 -37.45 -8.55
C GLN A 222 35.39 -38.22 -7.91
N ASN A 223 35.96 -37.72 -6.80
CA ASN A 223 37.14 -38.30 -6.16
C ASN A 223 36.78 -39.26 -5.01
N ILE A 224 35.51 -39.68 -4.88
CA ILE A 224 35.07 -40.70 -3.93
C ILE A 224 35.51 -42.09 -4.43
N GLY A 225 36.19 -42.85 -3.58
CA GLY A 225 36.65 -44.21 -3.87
C GLY A 225 37.41 -44.85 -2.70
N PRO A 226 37.95 -46.08 -2.88
CA PRO A 226 38.51 -46.90 -1.78
C PRO A 226 39.63 -46.26 -0.95
N GLU A 227 40.41 -45.36 -1.55
CA GLU A 227 41.52 -44.64 -0.90
C GLU A 227 41.21 -43.15 -0.66
N ALA A 228 39.96 -42.71 -0.86
CA ALA A 228 39.59 -41.30 -0.77
C ALA A 228 39.50 -40.83 0.69
N ARG A 229 40.04 -39.64 0.98
CA ARG A 229 40.13 -39.06 2.33
C ARG A 229 39.75 -37.58 2.28
N GLY A 230 38.82 -37.14 3.12
CA GLY A 230 38.37 -35.74 3.17
C GLY A 230 36.90 -35.58 3.55
N VAL A 231 36.32 -34.43 3.18
CA VAL A 231 34.88 -34.16 3.22
C VAL A 231 34.36 -33.76 1.85
N VAL A 232 33.13 -34.16 1.51
CA VAL A 232 32.50 -33.85 0.21
C VAL A 232 31.21 -33.08 0.44
N VAL A 233 31.12 -31.85 -0.05
CA VAL A 233 29.85 -31.10 -0.03
C VAL A 233 28.94 -31.65 -1.13
N VAL A 234 27.70 -31.97 -0.76
CA VAL A 234 26.68 -32.57 -1.65
C VAL A 234 25.29 -32.08 -1.30
N THR A 235 24.34 -32.22 -2.23
CA THR A 235 22.90 -32.18 -1.89
C THR A 235 22.41 -33.57 -1.44
N ALA A 236 21.23 -33.66 -0.82
CA ALA A 236 20.63 -34.91 -0.36
C ALA A 236 20.33 -35.88 -1.52
N GLU A 237 20.02 -35.32 -2.69
CA GLU A 237 19.78 -36.04 -3.95
C GLU A 237 21.09 -36.64 -4.48
N GLN A 238 22.21 -35.92 -4.35
CA GLN A 238 23.56 -36.40 -4.66
C GLN A 238 24.10 -37.38 -3.61
N ALA A 239 23.67 -37.28 -2.35
CA ALA A 239 24.02 -38.20 -1.28
C ALA A 239 23.27 -39.54 -1.38
N ALA A 240 22.02 -39.52 -1.86
CA ALA A 240 21.11 -40.68 -1.88
C ALA A 240 21.65 -42.00 -2.48
N PRO A 241 22.55 -42.03 -3.48
CA PRO A 241 23.20 -43.26 -3.92
C PRO A 241 24.11 -43.88 -2.85
N TYR A 242 24.86 -43.04 -2.13
CA TYR A 242 25.83 -43.47 -1.12
C TYR A 242 25.17 -44.00 0.16
N LEU A 243 23.96 -43.52 0.48
CA LEU A 243 23.16 -44.01 1.62
C LEU A 243 22.70 -45.48 1.48
N ARG A 244 22.90 -46.09 0.31
CA ARG A 244 22.50 -47.48 0.01
C ARG A 244 23.60 -48.50 0.30
N PHE A 245 24.84 -48.07 0.53
CA PHE A 245 25.93 -48.98 0.87
C PHE A 245 25.90 -49.32 2.37
N SER A 246 25.88 -50.60 2.69
CA SER A 246 25.98 -51.11 4.07
C SER A 246 27.43 -51.30 4.56
N GLN A 247 28.41 -50.94 3.74
CA GLN A 247 29.84 -51.01 4.05
C GLN A 247 30.54 -49.70 3.62
N PRO A 248 31.64 -49.29 4.28
CA PRO A 248 32.38 -48.09 3.92
C PRO A 248 32.90 -48.10 2.47
N VAL A 249 32.78 -46.95 1.81
CA VAL A 249 33.24 -46.69 0.44
C VAL A 249 34.75 -46.39 0.39
N SER A 250 35.35 -46.00 1.53
CA SER A 250 36.78 -45.74 1.69
C SER A 250 37.34 -46.38 2.96
N LYS A 251 38.62 -46.77 2.94
CA LYS A 251 39.38 -47.23 4.11
C LYS A 251 39.75 -46.10 5.08
N HIS A 252 39.68 -44.84 4.65
CA HIS A 252 40.14 -43.65 5.38
C HIS A 252 38.98 -42.83 5.93
N GLY A 253 39.30 -41.68 6.55
CA GLY A 253 38.30 -40.70 6.99
C GLY A 253 37.63 -40.01 5.81
N LEU A 254 36.35 -40.31 5.56
CA LEU A 254 35.57 -39.75 4.45
C LEU A 254 34.11 -39.55 4.87
N ALA A 255 33.59 -38.34 4.67
CA ALA A 255 32.19 -38.01 4.98
C ALA A 255 31.55 -37.06 3.95
N LEU A 256 30.24 -37.20 3.80
CA LEU A 256 29.39 -36.30 3.01
C LEU A 256 28.84 -35.17 3.91
N ILE A 257 28.82 -33.95 3.39
CA ILE A 257 28.28 -32.74 4.04
C ILE A 257 27.05 -32.30 3.25
N VAL A 258 25.86 -32.69 3.73
CA VAL A 258 24.57 -32.51 3.06
C VAL A 258 23.95 -31.16 3.42
N ILE A 259 23.98 -30.21 2.47
CA ILE A 259 23.59 -28.81 2.70
C ILE A 259 22.08 -28.59 2.83
N ASN A 260 21.25 -29.35 2.09
CA ASN A 260 19.80 -29.40 2.26
C ASN A 260 19.41 -30.49 3.29
N HIS A 261 19.97 -30.38 4.49
CA HIS A 261 19.90 -31.38 5.57
C HIS A 261 18.49 -31.76 6.06
N SER A 262 17.52 -30.85 5.85
CA SER A 262 16.10 -31.05 6.13
C SER A 262 15.33 -31.81 5.04
N SER A 263 16.02 -32.32 4.00
CA SER A 263 15.40 -33.14 2.96
C SER A 263 14.97 -34.50 3.53
N PRO A 264 13.75 -34.98 3.25
CA PRO A 264 13.29 -36.30 3.70
C PRO A 264 14.19 -37.46 3.26
N LEU A 265 14.99 -37.28 2.19
CA LEU A 265 15.96 -38.27 1.69
C LEU A 265 17.10 -38.58 2.69
N VAL A 266 17.35 -37.71 3.68
CA VAL A 266 18.40 -37.87 4.70
C VAL A 266 17.84 -37.87 6.14
N HIS A 267 16.52 -38.02 6.30
CA HIS A 267 15.92 -38.17 7.62
C HIS A 267 16.38 -39.48 8.28
N GLY A 268 16.98 -39.36 9.48
CA GLY A 268 17.55 -40.49 10.22
C GLY A 268 18.98 -40.86 9.84
N SER A 269 19.59 -40.20 8.85
CA SER A 269 20.97 -40.45 8.42
C SER A 269 21.93 -39.37 8.91
N GLY A 270 22.97 -39.76 9.65
CA GLY A 270 24.03 -38.86 10.11
C GLY A 270 23.63 -37.81 11.15
N GLU A 271 24.60 -37.00 11.55
CA GLU A 271 24.48 -35.96 12.59
C GLU A 271 24.23 -34.58 11.96
N GLU A 272 23.41 -33.72 12.58
CA GLU A 272 23.27 -32.32 12.18
C GLU A 272 24.38 -31.47 12.82
N ILE A 273 25.23 -30.86 12.00
CA ILE A 273 26.37 -30.05 12.43
C ILE A 273 26.27 -28.61 11.94
N ARG A 274 26.75 -27.68 12.77
CA ARG A 274 26.90 -26.26 12.41
C ARG A 274 28.38 -25.88 12.33
N PHE A 275 28.83 -25.36 11.18
CA PHE A 275 30.25 -25.12 10.90
C PHE A 275 30.47 -23.90 9.99
N PRO A 276 31.64 -23.24 10.06
CA PRO A 276 31.96 -22.11 9.19
C PRO A 276 32.42 -22.60 7.80
N ALA A 277 31.98 -21.90 6.77
CA ALA A 277 32.35 -22.13 5.38
C ALA A 277 32.55 -20.79 4.64
N ARG A 278 32.90 -20.84 3.35
CA ARG A 278 33.00 -19.70 2.43
C ARG A 278 31.93 -19.84 1.35
N PHE A 279 31.16 -18.78 1.11
CA PHE A 279 30.29 -18.71 -0.06
C PHE A 279 31.14 -18.27 -1.26
N GLU A 280 31.46 -19.20 -2.15
CA GLU A 280 32.47 -18.97 -3.21
C GLU A 280 32.09 -17.82 -4.13
N ARG A 281 30.80 -17.72 -4.47
CA ARG A 281 30.26 -16.68 -5.37
C ARG A 281 30.38 -15.24 -4.85
N THR A 282 30.70 -15.03 -3.57
CA THR A 282 31.09 -13.69 -3.07
C THR A 282 32.43 -13.64 -2.34
N ALA A 283 33.10 -14.80 -2.17
CA ALA A 283 34.27 -14.99 -1.31
C ALA A 283 34.07 -14.49 0.14
N GLU A 284 32.85 -14.61 0.69
CA GLU A 284 32.53 -14.16 2.05
C GLU A 284 32.30 -15.34 3.00
N PRO A 285 32.70 -15.24 4.27
CA PRO A 285 32.46 -16.29 5.25
C PRO A 285 30.96 -16.40 5.58
N ILE A 286 30.53 -17.65 5.77
CA ILE A 286 29.18 -18.06 6.14
C ILE A 286 29.23 -19.07 7.29
N LEU A 287 28.15 -19.17 8.05
CA LEU A 287 27.95 -20.23 9.05
C LEU A 287 26.77 -21.07 8.58
N LEU A 288 27.04 -22.33 8.24
CA LEU A 288 26.09 -23.29 7.70
C LEU A 288 25.66 -24.32 8.74
N SER A 289 24.45 -24.83 8.55
CA SER A 289 23.90 -26.00 9.25
C SER A 289 23.68 -27.07 8.17
N ALA A 290 24.25 -28.26 8.36
CA ALA A 290 24.25 -29.35 7.38
C ALA A 290 24.25 -30.71 8.09
N ARG A 291 23.97 -31.79 7.36
CA ARG A 291 24.14 -33.16 7.88
C ARG A 291 25.50 -33.72 7.51
N ILE A 292 26.26 -34.23 8.48
CA ILE A 292 27.46 -35.04 8.22
C ILE A 292 27.09 -36.52 8.21
N ILE A 293 27.41 -37.20 7.11
CA ILE A 293 27.13 -38.62 6.91
C ILE A 293 28.44 -39.34 6.61
N GLN A 294 28.86 -40.23 7.52
CA GLN A 294 30.10 -41.00 7.38
C GLN A 294 29.95 -42.00 6.21
N ILE A 295 30.94 -42.05 5.32
CA ILE A 295 31.02 -43.03 4.22
C ILE A 295 32.40 -43.72 4.13
N GLY A 296 33.37 -43.30 4.93
CA GLY A 296 34.66 -43.95 5.12
C GLY A 296 34.70 -44.79 6.41
N ASN A 297 35.72 -45.65 6.52
CA ASN A 297 35.91 -46.58 7.63
C ASN A 297 36.49 -45.91 8.91
N ILE A 298 36.86 -44.63 8.82
CA ILE A 298 37.30 -43.82 9.96
C ILE A 298 36.33 -42.64 10.11
N GLU A 299 35.89 -42.37 11.34
CA GLU A 299 34.95 -41.29 11.62
C GLU A 299 35.57 -39.91 11.35
N VAL A 300 34.79 -39.03 10.72
CA VAL A 300 35.10 -37.62 10.51
C VAL A 300 34.34 -36.77 11.51
N THR A 301 35.04 -35.94 12.28
CA THR A 301 34.45 -35.05 13.29
C THR A 301 34.78 -33.58 13.01
N ARG A 302 33.88 -32.68 13.42
CA ARG A 302 34.14 -31.23 13.42
C ARG A 302 35.18 -30.89 14.49
N VAL A 303 36.16 -30.06 14.15
CA VAL A 303 37.14 -29.53 15.11
C VAL A 303 36.49 -28.46 15.99
N SER A 304 36.61 -28.63 17.30
CA SER A 304 36.29 -27.63 18.32
C SER A 304 37.58 -27.09 18.94
N PRO A 305 37.68 -25.77 19.23
CA PRO A 305 38.86 -25.20 19.88
C PRO A 305 38.97 -25.70 21.33
N GLN A 306 40.20 -25.86 21.83
CA GLN A 306 40.47 -26.36 23.18
C GLN A 306 39.93 -25.43 24.28
N ASN A 307 40.02 -24.11 24.07
CA ASN A 307 39.45 -23.10 24.97
C ASN A 307 38.17 -22.53 24.35
N ILE A 308 37.01 -22.94 24.88
CA ILE A 308 35.69 -22.42 24.49
C ILE A 308 35.30 -21.31 25.47
N THR A 309 35.52 -20.05 25.08
CA THR A 309 35.06 -18.90 25.86
C THR A 309 33.54 -18.76 25.75
N LYS A 310 32.82 -18.85 26.87
CA LYS A 310 31.38 -18.49 26.95
C LYS A 310 31.22 -16.98 27.15
N VAL A 311 30.09 -16.43 26.72
CA VAL A 311 29.59 -15.13 27.21
C VAL A 311 28.78 -15.38 28.48
N ASP A 312 28.92 -14.50 29.47
CA ASP A 312 28.10 -14.53 30.68
C ASP A 312 26.66 -14.14 30.34
N GLU A 313 25.72 -15.04 30.66
CA GLU A 313 24.31 -14.92 30.30
C GLU A 313 23.45 -14.80 31.56
N VAL A 314 22.63 -13.76 31.61
CA VAL A 314 21.65 -13.53 32.69
C VAL A 314 20.33 -14.23 32.33
N SER A 315 19.63 -14.77 33.33
CA SER A 315 18.31 -15.36 33.12
C SER A 315 17.29 -14.29 32.73
N THR A 316 16.54 -14.52 31.64
CA THR A 316 15.58 -13.53 31.12
C THR A 316 14.24 -14.16 30.73
N VAL A 317 13.16 -13.42 31.00
CA VAL A 317 11.79 -13.81 30.67
C VAL A 317 11.20 -12.82 29.66
N VAL A 318 10.36 -13.32 28.76
CA VAL A 318 9.58 -12.48 27.85
C VAL A 318 8.14 -12.36 28.35
N ILE A 319 7.70 -11.12 28.57
CA ILE A 319 6.35 -10.79 29.02
C ILE A 319 5.72 -9.82 28.01
N ARG A 320 4.55 -10.16 27.48
CA ARG A 320 3.72 -9.25 26.69
C ARG A 320 2.69 -8.61 27.62
N ILE A 321 2.65 -7.27 27.64
CA ILE A 321 1.70 -6.51 28.46
C ILE A 321 0.61 -5.98 27.54
N CYS A 322 -0.65 -6.22 27.94
CA CYS A 322 -1.86 -5.78 27.26
C CYS A 322 -2.59 -4.77 28.15
N THR A 323 -2.63 -3.51 27.72
CA THR A 323 -3.33 -2.40 28.39
C THR A 323 -4.69 -2.20 27.77
N TYR A 324 -5.76 -2.36 28.55
CA TYR A 324 -7.14 -2.18 28.11
C TYR A 324 -7.63 -0.74 28.36
N ARG A 325 -8.23 -0.10 27.35
CA ARG A 325 -8.65 1.32 27.39
C ARG A 325 -9.79 1.58 28.37
N ASP A 326 -10.71 0.64 28.49
CA ASP A 326 -11.90 0.69 29.34
C ASP A 326 -11.59 0.55 30.84
N GLU A 327 -10.48 -0.10 31.19
CA GLU A 327 -9.98 -0.17 32.58
C GLU A 327 -9.01 0.97 32.94
N LEU A 328 -8.57 1.78 31.97
CA LEU A 328 -7.51 2.78 32.16
C LEU A 328 -8.03 4.08 32.79
N GLN A 329 -8.42 4.01 34.06
CA GLN A 329 -9.09 5.11 34.77
C GLN A 329 -8.13 6.25 35.18
N ALA A 330 -6.87 5.94 35.52
CA ALA A 330 -5.91 6.92 36.05
C ALA A 330 -5.43 7.96 35.02
N ILE A 331 -5.56 7.69 33.72
CA ILE A 331 -5.03 8.54 32.64
C ILE A 331 -5.90 8.48 31.39
N LYS A 332 -6.26 9.64 30.83
CA LYS A 332 -7.03 9.73 29.58
C LYS A 332 -6.26 9.06 28.43
N TRP A 333 -6.97 8.23 27.64
CA TRP A 333 -6.39 7.42 26.57
C TRP A 333 -5.51 8.19 25.58
N ASP A 334 -5.88 9.42 25.21
CA ASP A 334 -5.09 10.24 24.29
C ASP A 334 -3.74 10.67 24.89
N VAL A 335 -3.66 10.85 26.21
CA VAL A 335 -2.41 11.14 26.92
C VAL A 335 -1.56 9.87 27.00
N PHE A 336 -2.17 8.73 27.34
CA PHE A 336 -1.50 7.41 27.31
C PHE A 336 -0.90 7.12 25.93
N CYS A 337 -1.64 7.41 24.85
CA CYS A 337 -1.19 7.28 23.46
C CYS A 337 0.11 8.06 23.15
N THR A 338 0.44 9.12 23.89
CA THR A 338 1.70 9.86 23.68
C THR A 338 2.95 9.10 24.16
N LYS A 339 2.83 8.29 25.22
CA LYS A 339 3.96 7.63 25.90
C LYS A 339 3.57 6.29 26.53
N PRO A 340 2.93 5.34 25.81
CA PRO A 340 2.30 4.17 26.43
C PRO A 340 3.29 3.30 27.22
N ILE A 341 4.53 3.17 26.74
CA ILE A 341 5.60 2.44 27.44
C ILE A 341 6.02 3.14 28.74
N LYS A 342 6.00 4.48 28.82
CA LYS A 342 6.37 5.17 30.07
C LYS A 342 5.33 4.90 31.16
N HIS A 343 4.05 4.98 30.81
CA HIS A 343 2.95 4.71 31.73
C HIS A 343 2.92 3.24 32.17
N ILE A 344 3.11 2.29 31.25
CA ILE A 344 3.30 0.86 31.62
C ILE A 344 4.47 0.66 32.60
N VAL A 345 5.57 1.41 32.48
CA VAL A 345 6.70 1.32 33.44
C VAL A 345 6.40 2.03 34.76
N GLU A 346 5.62 3.12 34.75
CA GLU A 346 5.16 3.81 35.95
C GLU A 346 4.17 2.94 36.76
N ASP A 347 3.21 2.31 36.09
CA ASP A 347 2.11 1.54 36.71
C ASP A 347 2.48 0.08 37.07
N VAL A 348 3.67 -0.41 36.67
CA VAL A 348 4.10 -1.81 36.85
C VAL A 348 5.47 -1.87 37.56
N PRO A 349 5.52 -2.10 38.89
CA PRO A 349 6.73 -1.91 39.70
C PRO A 349 7.98 -2.66 39.25
N PHE A 350 7.89 -3.94 38.85
CA PHE A 350 9.07 -4.71 38.43
C PHE A 350 9.69 -4.27 37.08
N LEU A 351 9.07 -3.30 36.38
CA LEU A 351 9.66 -2.65 35.22
C LEU A 351 10.44 -1.37 35.57
N GLN A 352 10.27 -0.86 36.80
CA GLN A 352 11.00 0.31 37.26
C GLN A 352 12.47 -0.06 37.55
N PRO A 353 13.42 0.89 37.46
CA PRO A 353 14.79 0.63 37.85
C PRO A 353 14.91 0.22 39.32
N SER A 354 15.86 -0.66 39.63
CA SER A 354 16.25 -1.00 41.00
C SER A 354 16.83 0.21 41.74
N SER A 355 17.02 0.09 43.06
CA SER A 355 17.68 1.10 43.92
C SER A 355 18.96 1.68 43.32
N ASP A 356 19.72 0.83 42.63
CA ASP A 356 21.05 1.11 42.12
C ASP A 356 21.01 1.77 40.72
N GLY A 357 19.81 2.11 40.22
CA GLY A 357 19.58 2.72 38.93
C GLY A 357 19.63 1.76 37.73
N THR A 358 19.85 0.46 37.97
CA THR A 358 19.83 -0.58 36.94
C THR A 358 18.41 -0.85 36.44
N SER A 359 18.23 -0.91 35.11
CA SER A 359 16.94 -1.19 34.48
C SER A 359 16.74 -2.70 34.31
N PRO A 360 15.70 -3.32 34.89
CA PRO A 360 15.41 -4.74 34.66
C PRO A 360 14.93 -5.02 33.22
N ILE A 361 14.57 -3.98 32.45
CA ILE A 361 14.17 -4.08 31.05
C ILE A 361 15.41 -4.14 30.15
N ILE A 362 15.48 -5.20 29.33
CA ILE A 362 16.57 -5.45 28.36
C ILE A 362 16.14 -5.06 26.93
N ASP A 363 14.91 -5.36 26.51
CA ASP A 363 14.35 -4.94 25.21
C ASP A 363 12.82 -4.77 25.24
N VAL A 364 12.26 -3.94 24.35
CA VAL A 364 10.82 -3.64 24.24
C VAL A 364 10.35 -3.54 22.77
N TRP A 365 9.76 -4.60 22.24
CA TRP A 365 9.35 -4.75 20.83
C TRP A 365 7.85 -5.00 20.64
N ASP A 366 7.45 -5.29 19.39
CA ASP A 366 6.09 -5.59 18.90
C ASP A 366 4.98 -4.72 19.54
N ARG A 367 5.16 -3.40 19.42
CA ARG A 367 4.22 -2.40 19.93
C ARG A 367 3.01 -2.32 18.99
N GLN A 368 1.84 -2.69 19.47
CA GLN A 368 0.61 -2.84 18.67
C GLN A 368 -0.54 -2.03 19.25
N TRP A 369 -1.25 -1.32 18.38
CA TRP A 369 -2.56 -0.71 18.65
C TRP A 369 -3.64 -1.63 18.11
N LEU A 370 -4.51 -2.15 18.96
CA LEU A 370 -5.44 -3.22 18.63
C LEU A 370 -6.91 -2.84 18.93
N THR A 371 -7.81 -3.41 18.13
CA THR A 371 -9.22 -3.55 18.47
C THR A 371 -9.41 -4.70 19.47
N GLU A 372 -10.61 -4.81 20.02
CA GLU A 372 -11.03 -5.91 20.90
C GLU A 372 -10.95 -7.29 20.23
N ARG A 373 -11.07 -7.33 18.90
CA ARG A 373 -10.88 -8.54 18.07
C ARG A 373 -9.40 -8.87 17.82
N LEU A 374 -8.48 -8.15 18.47
CA LEU A 374 -7.03 -8.20 18.30
C LEU A 374 -6.55 -7.83 16.89
N GLU A 375 -7.33 -7.00 16.18
CA GLU A 375 -7.00 -6.51 14.83
C GLU A 375 -6.22 -5.17 14.92
N ARG A 376 -5.22 -4.97 14.06
CA ARG A 376 -4.37 -3.77 14.10
C ARG A 376 -5.10 -2.52 13.58
N THR A 377 -5.11 -1.45 14.38
CA THR A 377 -5.80 -0.18 14.09
C THR A 377 -4.93 1.05 14.43
N LYS A 378 -5.48 2.27 14.33
CA LYS A 378 -4.83 3.54 14.74
C LYS A 378 -5.08 3.83 16.23
N PRO A 379 -4.19 4.58 16.94
CA PRO A 379 -4.27 4.73 18.39
C PRO A 379 -5.60 5.28 18.92
N SER A 380 -6.23 6.21 18.19
CA SER A 380 -7.53 6.80 18.58
C SER A 380 -8.69 5.81 18.56
N ASP A 381 -8.61 4.78 17.70
CA ASP A 381 -9.66 3.78 17.46
C ASP A 381 -9.31 2.43 18.12
N ALA A 382 -8.18 2.38 18.83
CA ALA A 382 -7.78 1.22 19.60
C ALA A 382 -8.57 1.14 20.91
N THR A 383 -8.94 -0.08 21.29
CA THR A 383 -9.50 -0.40 22.62
C THR A 383 -8.46 -1.05 23.52
N LEU A 384 -7.32 -1.50 22.97
CA LEU A 384 -6.18 -1.96 23.77
C LEU A 384 -4.83 -1.72 23.06
N PHE A 385 -3.78 -1.65 23.87
CA PHE A 385 -2.39 -1.53 23.44
C PHE A 385 -1.59 -2.74 23.93
N CYS A 386 -0.67 -3.24 23.10
CA CYS A 386 0.25 -4.31 23.49
C CYS A 386 1.71 -3.92 23.24
N ALA A 387 2.61 -4.40 24.10
CA ALA A 387 4.06 -4.44 23.82
C ALA A 387 4.70 -5.67 24.47
N CYS A 388 5.74 -6.22 23.85
CA CYS A 388 6.56 -7.29 24.42
C CYS A 388 7.79 -6.68 25.11
N PHE A 389 8.10 -7.15 26.31
CA PHE A 389 9.25 -6.79 27.12
C PHE A 389 10.10 -8.04 27.35
N ARG A 390 11.43 -7.93 27.22
CA ARG A 390 12.39 -8.90 27.80
C ARG A 390 12.92 -8.29 29.09
N VAL A 391 12.78 -9.02 30.18
CA VAL A 391 13.22 -8.59 31.51
C VAL A 391 14.18 -9.60 32.13
N GLU A 392 15.15 -9.09 32.87
CA GLU A 392 15.84 -9.84 33.93
C GLU A 392 14.85 -10.04 35.08
N LEU A 393 14.50 -11.30 35.39
CA LEU A 393 13.49 -11.61 36.40
C LEU A 393 13.65 -13.05 36.93
N THR A 394 13.86 -13.19 38.23
CA THR A 394 13.88 -14.48 38.95
C THR A 394 12.48 -14.98 39.33
N GLU A 395 11.56 -14.09 39.69
CA GLU A 395 10.30 -14.47 40.37
C GLU A 395 9.04 -14.23 39.51
N LEU A 396 8.96 -14.92 38.37
CA LEU A 396 7.87 -14.77 37.40
C LEU A 396 6.47 -14.97 37.99
N LEU A 397 6.29 -15.91 38.94
CA LEU A 397 4.98 -16.22 39.52
C LEU A 397 4.41 -15.05 40.31
N GLN A 398 5.21 -14.41 41.17
CA GLN A 398 4.77 -13.24 41.94
C GLN A 398 4.36 -12.07 41.03
N VAL A 399 5.17 -11.81 40.00
CA VAL A 399 4.90 -10.79 38.98
C VAL A 399 3.58 -11.04 38.24
N LEU A 400 3.28 -12.28 37.86
CA LEU A 400 2.03 -12.63 37.19
C LEU A 400 0.82 -12.61 38.14
N GLN A 401 1.02 -12.78 39.45
CA GLN A 401 -0.06 -12.84 40.45
C GLN A 401 -0.68 -11.47 40.78
N HIS A 402 0.02 -10.37 40.51
CA HIS A 402 -0.46 -9.00 40.74
C HIS A 402 -0.99 -8.28 39.48
N GLN A 403 -1.08 -8.98 38.34
CA GLN A 403 -1.57 -8.43 37.07
C GLN A 403 -3.05 -8.00 37.12
N GLY A 404 -3.46 -7.11 36.21
CA GLY A 404 -4.83 -6.63 36.05
C GLY A 404 -5.27 -5.52 37.02
N ARG A 405 -4.45 -5.15 38.02
CA ARG A 405 -4.80 -4.10 39.01
C ARG A 405 -5.03 -2.71 38.39
N VAL A 406 -4.28 -2.34 37.35
CA VAL A 406 -4.34 -1.03 36.68
C VAL A 406 -4.37 -1.23 35.15
N ALA A 407 -5.44 -1.84 34.62
CA ALA A 407 -5.66 -2.13 33.19
C ALA A 407 -4.63 -3.01 32.45
N HIS A 408 -3.47 -3.28 33.06
CA HIS A 408 -2.34 -4.03 32.50
C HIS A 408 -2.44 -5.52 32.82
N TYR A 409 -2.69 -6.34 31.80
CA TYR A 409 -2.63 -7.80 31.90
C TYR A 409 -1.33 -8.32 31.29
N LEU A 410 -0.65 -9.21 32.00
CA LEU A 410 0.63 -9.78 31.57
C LEU A 410 0.39 -11.15 30.91
N GLU A 411 1.19 -11.46 29.90
CA GLU A 411 1.28 -12.75 29.24
C GLU A 411 2.74 -13.21 29.22
N SER A 412 3.07 -14.32 29.88
CA SER A 412 4.36 -14.98 29.66
C SER A 412 4.41 -15.57 28.24
N ARG A 413 5.53 -15.41 27.55
CA ARG A 413 5.75 -15.77 26.15
C ARG A 413 6.98 -16.65 25.97
N SER A 414 7.09 -17.29 24.81
CA SER A 414 8.34 -17.86 24.31
C SER A 414 9.46 -16.80 24.25
N GLN A 415 10.72 -17.25 24.22
CA GLN A 415 11.90 -16.37 24.14
C GLN A 415 11.93 -15.46 22.89
N ASP A 416 11.21 -15.81 21.81
CA ASP A 416 11.03 -14.96 20.63
C ASP A 416 9.77 -14.05 20.68
N GLY A 417 8.99 -14.15 21.76
CA GLY A 417 7.74 -13.44 22.00
C GLY A 417 6.52 -13.93 21.21
N ARG A 418 6.68 -14.86 20.26
CA ARG A 418 5.64 -15.16 19.25
C ARG A 418 4.51 -16.04 19.76
N THR A 419 4.80 -17.01 20.62
CA THR A 419 3.81 -17.90 21.24
C THR A 419 3.65 -17.58 22.72
N PRO A 420 2.53 -17.98 23.35
CA PRO A 420 2.45 -18.08 24.81
C PRO A 420 3.57 -18.98 25.34
N ASN A 421 3.96 -18.81 26.60
CA ASN A 421 4.84 -19.79 27.26
C ASN A 421 4.08 -21.11 27.50
N GLY A 422 4.75 -22.25 27.27
CA GLY A 422 4.18 -23.59 27.42
C GLY A 422 3.94 -24.00 28.88
N ASP A 423 4.73 -23.46 29.81
CA ASP A 423 4.68 -23.75 31.25
C ASP A 423 3.34 -23.34 31.91
N PHE A 424 2.49 -22.59 31.20
CA PHE A 424 1.25 -22.01 31.71
C PHE A 424 0.04 -22.34 30.82
N ARG A 425 -1.05 -22.80 31.43
CA ARG A 425 -2.35 -23.00 30.76
C ARG A 425 -3.30 -21.86 31.13
N VAL A 426 -4.23 -21.52 30.22
CA VAL A 426 -5.32 -20.58 30.50
C VAL A 426 -6.67 -21.28 30.42
N ILE A 427 -7.43 -21.19 31.51
CA ILE A 427 -8.77 -21.73 31.70
C ILE A 427 -9.75 -20.55 31.62
N TRP A 428 -10.27 -20.30 30.42
CA TRP A 428 -11.28 -19.25 30.16
C TRP A 428 -12.59 -19.58 30.89
N ILE A 429 -13.07 -18.73 31.79
CA ILE A 429 -14.32 -19.02 32.52
C ILE A 429 -15.50 -18.44 31.73
N ASN A 430 -16.54 -19.25 31.52
CA ASN A 430 -17.64 -18.91 30.61
C ASN A 430 -18.60 -17.89 31.25
N LYS A 431 -18.99 -16.85 30.50
CA LYS A 431 -19.98 -15.80 30.88
C LYS A 431 -19.75 -15.09 32.24
N LYS A 432 -18.64 -15.30 32.96
CA LYS A 432 -18.32 -14.60 34.22
C LYS A 432 -17.66 -13.25 33.96
N ASP A 433 -18.01 -12.27 34.79
CA ASP A 433 -17.39 -10.95 34.85
C ASP A 433 -16.00 -11.02 35.52
N ARG A 434 -15.35 -9.86 35.69
CA ARG A 434 -14.07 -9.77 36.39
C ARG A 434 -14.17 -10.23 37.85
N GLN A 435 -15.16 -9.77 38.63
CA GLN A 435 -15.30 -10.07 40.06
C GLN A 435 -15.51 -11.58 40.30
N ALA A 436 -16.40 -12.22 39.55
CA ALA A 436 -16.65 -13.65 39.70
C ALA A 436 -15.48 -14.53 39.20
N VAL A 437 -14.50 -13.96 38.48
CA VAL A 437 -13.20 -14.59 38.20
C VAL A 437 -12.14 -14.27 39.28
N VAL A 438 -12.20 -13.11 39.95
CA VAL A 438 -11.44 -12.89 41.21
C VAL A 438 -11.81 -13.95 42.24
N LEU A 439 -13.12 -14.14 42.48
CA LEU A 439 -13.62 -15.13 43.44
C LEU A 439 -13.26 -16.58 43.02
N ALA A 440 -13.27 -16.88 41.72
CA ALA A 440 -12.79 -18.17 41.21
C ALA A 440 -11.29 -18.39 41.51
N SER A 441 -10.46 -17.34 41.36
CA SER A 441 -9.03 -17.39 41.73
C SER A 441 -8.84 -17.62 43.22
N GLN A 442 -9.60 -16.91 44.08
CA GLN A 442 -9.54 -17.04 45.54
C GLN A 442 -10.04 -18.39 46.07
N SER A 443 -10.95 -19.05 45.35
CA SER A 443 -11.46 -20.40 45.68
C SER A 443 -10.60 -21.55 45.11
N THR A 444 -9.49 -21.24 44.45
CA THR A 444 -8.56 -22.24 43.89
C THR A 444 -7.35 -22.42 44.81
N ALA A 445 -7.01 -23.66 45.18
CA ALA A 445 -5.86 -23.93 46.05
C ALA A 445 -4.51 -23.87 45.30
N GLN A 446 -4.51 -24.22 44.02
CA GLN A 446 -3.36 -24.12 43.13
C GLN A 446 -3.07 -22.66 42.75
N TRP A 447 -1.84 -22.36 42.34
CA TRP A 447 -1.47 -21.01 41.94
C TRP A 447 -2.27 -20.57 40.71
N THR A 448 -2.98 -19.44 40.82
CA THR A 448 -3.75 -18.86 39.71
C THR A 448 -3.56 -17.35 39.60
N CYS A 449 -3.71 -16.80 38.38
CA CYS A 449 -3.83 -15.36 38.18
C CYS A 449 -4.82 -15.01 37.04
N ILE A 450 -5.49 -13.85 37.18
CA ILE A 450 -6.62 -13.44 36.32
C ILE A 450 -6.10 -12.93 34.97
N VAL A 451 -6.63 -13.44 33.86
CA VAL A 451 -6.29 -13.00 32.50
C VAL A 451 -7.51 -12.52 31.72
N ARG A 452 -7.30 -11.58 30.79
CA ARG A 452 -8.33 -10.99 29.93
C ARG A 452 -7.95 -11.06 28.45
N ALA A 453 -8.88 -11.50 27.60
CA ALA A 453 -8.78 -11.45 26.13
C ALA A 453 -10.08 -10.93 25.51
N GLY A 454 -10.11 -9.64 25.16
CA GLY A 454 -11.35 -8.92 24.83
C GLY A 454 -12.26 -8.89 26.05
N HIS A 455 -13.55 -9.18 25.90
CA HIS A 455 -14.48 -9.35 27.04
C HIS A 455 -14.29 -10.63 27.85
N ARG A 456 -13.46 -11.60 27.44
CA ARG A 456 -13.36 -12.90 28.14
C ARG A 456 -12.33 -12.86 29.25
N PHE A 457 -12.75 -13.29 30.44
CA PHE A 457 -11.88 -13.51 31.59
C PHE A 457 -11.56 -15.00 31.79
N GLY A 458 -10.46 -15.29 32.48
CA GLY A 458 -10.04 -16.64 32.82
C GLY A 458 -8.96 -16.67 33.88
N LEU A 459 -8.59 -17.89 34.31
CA LEU A 459 -7.47 -18.13 35.20
C LEU A 459 -6.30 -18.70 34.40
N ARG A 460 -5.11 -18.10 34.53
CA ARG A 460 -3.86 -18.74 34.18
C ARG A 460 -3.36 -19.53 35.39
N THR A 461 -2.83 -20.72 35.15
CA THR A 461 -2.17 -21.57 36.16
C THR A 461 -0.98 -22.30 35.52
N GLN A 462 -0.17 -22.99 36.32
CA GLN A 462 0.94 -23.81 35.81
C GLN A 462 0.42 -25.02 35.03
N LEU A 463 1.21 -25.55 34.09
CA LEU A 463 0.79 -26.69 33.25
C LEU A 463 0.49 -27.96 34.09
N THR A 464 1.24 -28.18 35.17
CA THR A 464 1.03 -29.24 36.16
C THR A 464 -0.35 -29.17 36.83
N ASP A 465 -0.72 -27.97 37.30
CA ASP A 465 -1.96 -27.69 38.00
C ASP A 465 -3.18 -27.59 37.07
N ALA A 466 -2.94 -27.38 35.77
CA ALA A 466 -3.95 -27.04 34.78
C ALA A 466 -5.09 -28.06 34.63
N LYS A 467 -4.84 -29.34 34.92
CA LYS A 467 -5.89 -30.36 34.95
C LYS A 467 -6.83 -30.13 36.14
N VAL A 468 -6.29 -30.02 37.35
CA VAL A 468 -7.05 -29.86 38.60
C VAL A 468 -7.89 -28.58 38.57
N VAL A 469 -7.29 -27.45 38.18
CA VAL A 469 -8.00 -26.16 38.09
C VAL A 469 -9.05 -26.18 36.98
N HIS A 470 -8.83 -26.91 35.87
CA HIS A 470 -9.86 -27.07 34.85
C HIS A 470 -11.01 -27.96 35.36
N GLU A 471 -10.73 -29.06 36.05
CA GLU A 471 -11.75 -29.96 36.60
C GLU A 471 -12.59 -29.26 37.68
N GLN A 472 -11.99 -28.41 38.51
CA GLN A 472 -12.71 -27.57 39.48
C GLN A 472 -13.67 -26.58 38.80
N HIS A 473 -13.22 -25.83 37.78
CA HIS A 473 -14.00 -24.75 37.17
C HIS A 473 -14.82 -25.16 35.93
N LYS A 474 -14.61 -26.37 35.40
CA LYS A 474 -15.29 -26.94 34.21
C LYS A 474 -15.51 -28.47 34.28
N PRO A 475 -16.13 -29.01 35.34
CA PRO A 475 -16.32 -30.47 35.49
C PRO A 475 -17.11 -31.11 34.33
N GLN A 476 -17.98 -30.36 33.67
CA GLN A 476 -18.79 -30.81 32.51
C GLN A 476 -18.05 -30.72 31.16
N THR A 477 -16.73 -30.57 31.14
CA THR A 477 -15.94 -30.50 29.90
C THR A 477 -14.64 -31.30 30.08
N PRO A 478 -14.33 -32.29 29.25
CA PRO A 478 -13.09 -33.05 29.38
C PRO A 478 -11.87 -32.12 29.25
N TYR A 479 -10.92 -32.28 30.18
CA TYR A 479 -9.60 -31.70 30.04
C TYR A 479 -8.88 -32.39 28.87
N LEU A 480 -8.19 -31.62 28.05
CA LEU A 480 -7.32 -32.12 26.99
C LEU A 480 -5.93 -31.56 27.25
N GLU A 481 -4.97 -32.45 27.48
CA GLU A 481 -3.67 -32.17 28.07
C GLU A 481 -2.71 -31.51 27.07
N THR A 482 -2.57 -32.09 25.88
CA THR A 482 -1.72 -31.57 24.81
C THR A 482 -2.13 -30.14 24.41
N ALA A 483 -1.16 -29.28 24.10
CA ALA A 483 -1.45 -28.01 23.43
C ALA A 483 -1.86 -28.25 21.96
N ASP A 484 -1.24 -29.25 21.34
CA ASP A 484 -1.45 -29.66 19.96
C ASP A 484 -2.68 -30.57 19.77
N LEU A 485 -3.86 -30.00 19.96
CA LEU A 485 -5.12 -30.70 19.67
C LEU A 485 -5.29 -30.94 18.15
N LEU A 486 -5.62 -32.16 17.77
CA LEU A 486 -6.15 -32.48 16.44
C LEU A 486 -7.61 -32.00 16.37
N THR A 487 -8.07 -31.64 15.17
CA THR A 487 -9.46 -31.18 14.95
C THR A 487 -10.12 -32.04 13.89
N PHE A 488 -11.35 -32.45 14.13
CA PHE A 488 -12.11 -33.38 13.29
C PHE A 488 -13.50 -32.81 13.00
N HIS A 489 -14.09 -33.23 11.89
CA HIS A 489 -15.55 -33.22 11.70
C HIS A 489 -16.09 -34.61 12.05
N ALA A 490 -17.15 -34.68 12.85
CA ALA A 490 -17.83 -35.92 13.21
C ALA A 490 -19.35 -35.78 12.99
N GLY A 491 -19.98 -36.78 12.37
CA GLY A 491 -21.44 -36.86 12.17
C GLY A 491 -21.83 -37.80 11.02
N PRO A 492 -23.12 -37.88 10.64
CA PRO A 492 -24.26 -37.13 11.19
C PRO A 492 -24.69 -37.56 12.60
N PHE A 493 -24.72 -36.61 13.53
CA PHE A 493 -25.42 -36.79 14.81
C PHE A 493 -26.87 -36.29 14.69
N PRO A 494 -27.84 -36.82 15.46
CA PRO A 494 -29.23 -36.35 15.45
C PRO A 494 -29.34 -34.85 15.78
N HIS A 495 -30.38 -34.16 15.29
CA HIS A 495 -30.48 -32.70 15.44
C HIS A 495 -30.49 -32.20 16.90
N GLY A 496 -31.05 -32.99 17.84
CA GLY A 496 -31.05 -32.67 19.28
C GLY A 496 -29.73 -32.98 20.02
N SER A 497 -28.65 -33.38 19.32
CA SER A 497 -27.39 -33.78 19.96
C SER A 497 -26.68 -32.60 20.63
N ASN A 498 -26.63 -32.62 21.96
CA ASN A 498 -25.93 -31.62 22.75
C ASN A 498 -24.48 -32.06 23.11
N ARG A 499 -23.66 -31.12 23.56
CA ARG A 499 -22.25 -31.38 23.92
C ARG A 499 -22.09 -32.48 24.97
N SER A 500 -22.96 -32.53 25.98
CA SER A 500 -22.87 -33.48 27.08
C SER A 500 -23.17 -34.92 26.63
N ALA A 501 -24.13 -35.10 25.73
CA ALA A 501 -24.39 -36.38 25.08
C ALA A 501 -23.20 -36.85 24.23
N LEU A 502 -22.61 -35.95 23.43
CA LEU A 502 -21.44 -36.26 22.61
C LEU A 502 -20.17 -36.54 23.43
N VAL A 503 -19.95 -35.86 24.56
CA VAL A 503 -18.85 -36.19 25.49
C VAL A 503 -19.01 -37.59 26.08
N LYS A 504 -20.24 -37.95 26.52
CA LYS A 504 -20.53 -39.32 27.00
C LYS A 504 -20.29 -40.37 25.91
N LEU A 505 -20.73 -40.10 24.68
CA LEU A 505 -20.52 -40.97 23.53
C LEU A 505 -19.02 -41.18 23.22
N PHE A 506 -18.22 -40.11 23.14
CA PHE A 506 -16.79 -40.22 22.86
C PHE A 506 -16.05 -40.98 23.97
N ALA A 507 -16.47 -40.83 25.23
CA ALA A 507 -15.97 -41.63 26.34
C ALA A 507 -16.28 -43.13 26.18
N THR A 508 -17.47 -43.52 25.69
CA THR A 508 -17.77 -44.93 25.39
C THR A 508 -16.94 -45.51 24.24
N TRP A 509 -16.39 -44.66 23.35
CA TRP A 509 -15.45 -45.05 22.31
C TRP A 509 -13.98 -45.02 22.77
N GLY A 510 -13.71 -44.75 24.05
CA GLY A 510 -12.35 -44.54 24.58
C GLY A 510 -11.64 -43.30 24.02
N TRP A 511 -12.34 -42.44 23.28
CA TRP A 511 -11.73 -41.33 22.54
C TRP A 511 -11.74 -40.05 23.37
N GLN A 512 -10.55 -39.61 23.79
CA GLN A 512 -10.36 -38.37 24.56
C GLN A 512 -10.59 -37.12 23.69
N ALA A 513 -11.86 -36.76 23.55
CA ALA A 513 -12.34 -35.76 22.60
C ALA A 513 -13.39 -34.81 23.19
N ARG A 514 -13.41 -33.58 22.68
CA ARG A 514 -14.28 -32.47 23.12
C ARG A 514 -15.04 -31.89 21.93
N PRO A 515 -16.38 -32.00 21.87
CA PRO A 515 -17.19 -31.33 20.85
C PRO A 515 -17.16 -29.80 21.07
N THR A 516 -16.77 -29.03 20.05
CA THR A 516 -16.68 -27.57 20.14
C THR A 516 -18.01 -26.92 19.78
N GLN A 517 -18.49 -27.15 18.56
CA GLN A 517 -19.71 -26.56 18.00
C GLN A 517 -20.26 -27.40 16.83
N PRO A 518 -21.57 -27.33 16.53
CA PRO A 518 -22.07 -27.73 15.22
C PRO A 518 -21.46 -26.84 14.13
N LYS A 519 -21.34 -27.38 12.91
CA LYS A 519 -20.80 -26.69 11.73
C LYS A 519 -21.76 -26.62 10.56
N ALA A 520 -22.41 -27.74 10.25
CA ALA A 520 -23.28 -27.87 9.09
C ALA A 520 -24.31 -28.99 9.32
N ARG A 521 -25.40 -28.97 8.56
CA ARG A 521 -26.24 -30.15 8.33
C ARG A 521 -25.60 -31.02 7.24
N THR A 522 -25.81 -32.33 7.25
CA THR A 522 -25.41 -33.18 6.13
C THR A 522 -26.19 -32.85 4.86
N ALA A 523 -25.62 -33.12 3.68
CA ALA A 523 -26.23 -32.77 2.39
C ALA A 523 -27.58 -33.49 2.11
N ASN A 524 -27.86 -34.57 2.84
CA ASN A 524 -29.13 -35.32 2.83
C ASN A 524 -30.11 -34.90 3.95
N GLY A 525 -29.77 -33.88 4.73
CA GLY A 525 -30.58 -33.35 5.85
C GLY A 525 -30.63 -34.23 7.10
N GLN A 526 -30.13 -35.47 7.07
CA GLN A 526 -30.35 -36.50 8.12
C GLN A 526 -29.68 -36.20 9.48
N GLY A 527 -28.77 -35.24 9.57
CA GLY A 527 -28.20 -34.86 10.85
C GLY A 527 -27.22 -33.69 10.79
N VAL A 528 -26.50 -33.50 11.89
CA VAL A 528 -25.58 -32.39 12.14
C VAL A 528 -24.15 -32.89 12.22
N ILE A 529 -23.25 -32.21 11.51
CA ILE A 529 -21.80 -32.39 11.62
C ILE A 529 -21.28 -31.44 12.70
N TRP A 530 -20.58 -32.02 13.68
CA TRP A 530 -19.90 -31.30 14.76
C TRP A 530 -18.40 -31.18 14.49
N GLU A 531 -17.82 -30.05 14.87
CA GLU A 531 -16.37 -29.94 15.05
C GLU A 531 -16.00 -30.50 16.43
N VAL A 532 -14.94 -31.29 16.45
CA VAL A 532 -14.45 -32.01 17.62
C VAL A 532 -12.94 -31.82 17.74
N GLN A 533 -12.44 -31.59 18.95
CA GLN A 533 -11.01 -31.51 19.23
C GLN A 533 -10.57 -32.68 20.10
N ALA A 534 -9.47 -33.35 19.76
CA ALA A 534 -8.96 -34.50 20.52
C ALA A 534 -7.43 -34.47 20.60
N VAL A 535 -6.86 -35.21 21.57
CA VAL A 535 -5.41 -35.39 21.72
C VAL A 535 -4.83 -36.41 20.72
N ALA A 536 -5.65 -37.32 20.21
CA ALA A 536 -5.28 -38.37 19.27
C ALA A 536 -6.42 -38.67 18.28
N LYS A 537 -6.13 -39.48 17.25
CA LYS A 537 -7.16 -40.03 16.36
C LYS A 537 -8.08 -41.00 17.12
N PRO A 538 -9.35 -41.15 16.70
CA PRO A 538 -10.21 -42.22 17.19
C PRO A 538 -9.66 -43.60 16.77
N GLN A 539 -10.09 -44.67 17.45
CA GLN A 539 -9.70 -46.05 17.09
C GLN A 539 -10.19 -46.46 15.68
N PHE A 540 -11.37 -45.96 15.30
CA PHE A 540 -11.99 -46.18 13.99
C PHE A 540 -12.38 -44.84 13.36
N GLU A 541 -12.33 -44.74 12.03
CA GLU A 541 -12.80 -43.54 11.30
C GLU A 541 -14.33 -43.52 11.11
N VAL A 542 -15.00 -44.67 11.30
CA VAL A 542 -16.46 -44.81 11.23
C VAL A 542 -16.96 -45.57 12.47
N TYR A 543 -18.03 -45.07 13.10
CA TYR A 543 -18.74 -45.74 14.20
C TYR A 543 -20.21 -45.90 13.83
N GLN A 544 -20.70 -47.14 13.79
CA GLN A 544 -22.12 -47.43 13.57
C GLN A 544 -22.94 -47.11 14.83
N LEU A 545 -23.97 -46.29 14.69
CA LEU A 545 -24.96 -46.00 15.73
C LEU A 545 -26.38 -46.28 15.21
N ALA A 546 -27.33 -46.46 16.14
CA ALA A 546 -28.71 -46.87 15.82
C ALA A 546 -29.47 -45.93 14.87
N HIS A 547 -29.04 -44.69 14.70
CA HIS A 547 -29.65 -43.72 13.77
C HIS A 547 -28.87 -43.55 12.46
N ALA A 548 -27.56 -43.75 12.44
CA ALA A 548 -26.67 -43.60 11.28
C ALA A 548 -25.22 -44.05 11.60
N ASP A 549 -24.44 -44.32 10.56
CA ASP A 549 -22.99 -44.41 10.66
C ASP A 549 -22.37 -43.01 10.82
N ILE A 550 -21.55 -42.84 11.86
CA ILE A 550 -20.80 -41.62 12.15
C ILE A 550 -19.43 -41.67 11.47
N LEU A 551 -19.19 -40.83 10.48
CA LEU A 551 -17.86 -40.60 9.93
C LEU A 551 -17.12 -39.55 10.77
N ILE A 552 -15.85 -39.82 11.09
CA ILE A 552 -14.93 -38.89 11.77
C ILE A 552 -13.76 -38.58 10.85
N THR A 553 -13.78 -37.40 10.22
CA THR A 553 -12.74 -36.95 9.28
C THR A 553 -11.81 -35.94 9.96
N GLU A 554 -10.50 -36.19 9.93
CA GLU A 554 -9.50 -35.21 10.39
C GLU A 554 -9.52 -33.96 9.48
N ILE A 555 -9.58 -32.78 10.09
CA ILE A 555 -9.41 -31.51 9.38
C ILE A 555 -7.91 -31.22 9.33
N PRO A 556 -7.24 -31.31 8.16
CA PRO A 556 -5.82 -31.03 8.06
C PRO A 556 -5.58 -29.58 8.48
N ARG A 557 -4.76 -29.41 9.53
CA ARG A 557 -4.38 -28.08 10.01
C ARG A 557 -3.79 -27.28 8.86
N LYS A 558 -4.23 -26.02 8.71
CA LYS A 558 -3.53 -25.05 7.85
C LYS A 558 -2.13 -24.84 8.43
N THR A 559 -1.14 -25.50 7.85
CA THR A 559 0.26 -25.32 8.19
C THR A 559 0.70 -23.90 7.83
N ASN A 560 0.61 -23.00 8.81
CA ASN A 560 1.57 -21.91 8.88
C ASN A 560 2.94 -22.58 8.88
N LYS A 561 3.63 -22.63 7.73
CA LYS A 561 4.99 -23.21 7.64
C LYS A 561 5.81 -22.62 8.78
N SER A 562 6.21 -23.46 9.74
CA SER A 562 7.18 -23.06 10.75
C SER A 562 8.40 -22.49 10.03
N PRO A 563 8.99 -21.38 10.49
CA PRO A 563 10.16 -20.78 9.86
C PRO A 563 11.43 -21.57 10.18
N ALA A 564 11.39 -22.91 10.03
CA ALA A 564 12.45 -23.83 10.39
C ALA A 564 13.76 -23.46 9.69
N ASN A 565 13.70 -23.30 8.37
CA ASN A 565 14.82 -22.95 7.51
C ASN A 565 15.20 -21.44 7.51
N ALA A 566 14.88 -20.72 8.60
CA ALA A 566 15.23 -19.30 8.72
C ALA A 566 16.67 -19.05 9.20
N ASN A 567 17.31 -20.07 9.79
CA ASN A 567 18.61 -19.96 10.48
C ASN A 567 19.70 -20.92 9.92
N ASP A 568 19.41 -21.75 8.92
CA ASP A 568 20.37 -22.72 8.35
C ASP A 568 21.65 -22.03 7.85
N ILE A 569 21.46 -20.90 7.16
CA ILE A 569 22.48 -20.09 6.51
C ILE A 569 22.56 -18.73 7.21
N GLN A 570 23.69 -18.44 7.86
CA GLN A 570 24.05 -17.10 8.29
C GLN A 570 25.21 -16.58 7.44
N GLY A 571 25.07 -15.36 6.92
CA GLY A 571 26.04 -14.73 6.02
C GLY A 571 25.77 -13.23 5.90
N SER A 572 26.57 -12.55 5.09
CA SER A 572 26.41 -11.11 4.87
C SER A 572 25.12 -10.80 4.10
N ALA A 573 24.64 -9.55 4.18
CA ALA A 573 23.50 -9.09 3.39
C ALA A 573 23.74 -9.20 1.86
N ARG A 574 25.00 -9.23 1.41
CA ARG A 574 25.39 -9.48 0.01
C ARG A 574 25.27 -10.98 -0.32
N THR A 575 25.75 -11.84 0.56
CA THR A 575 25.66 -13.31 0.44
C THR A 575 24.20 -13.76 0.35
N ILE A 576 23.37 -13.33 1.31
CA ILE A 576 21.94 -13.67 1.36
C ILE A 576 21.18 -13.10 0.15
N ALA A 577 21.60 -11.94 -0.38
CA ALA A 577 21.01 -11.40 -1.60
C ALA A 577 21.36 -12.23 -2.86
N ALA A 578 22.59 -12.73 -2.98
CA ALA A 578 23.00 -13.58 -4.10
C ALA A 578 22.18 -14.88 -4.16
N LEU A 579 22.04 -15.58 -3.03
CA LEU A 579 21.26 -16.82 -2.89
C LEU A 579 19.80 -16.68 -3.37
N THR A 580 19.19 -15.50 -3.25
CA THR A 580 17.78 -15.32 -3.69
C THR A 580 17.59 -15.20 -5.20
N LYS A 581 18.64 -14.87 -5.97
CA LYS A 581 18.49 -14.51 -7.38
C LYS A 581 18.32 -15.72 -8.30
N ASP A 582 19.33 -16.58 -8.37
CA ASP A 582 19.67 -17.21 -9.65
C ASP A 582 19.09 -18.60 -9.92
N ASN A 583 18.27 -19.14 -9.02
CA ASN A 583 17.58 -20.41 -9.27
C ASN A 583 16.43 -20.20 -10.30
N ILE A 584 16.82 -20.23 -11.58
CA ILE A 584 16.04 -20.27 -12.83
C ILE A 584 16.77 -21.27 -13.72
N PRO A 585 16.17 -22.43 -14.09
CA PRO A 585 16.82 -23.38 -14.98
C PRO A 585 17.17 -22.76 -16.34
N HIS A 586 18.37 -23.05 -16.85
CA HIS A 586 18.76 -22.65 -18.20
C HIS A 586 17.85 -23.32 -19.24
N ALA A 587 17.15 -22.50 -20.02
CA ALA A 587 16.72 -22.90 -21.36
C ALA A 587 17.96 -23.06 -22.26
N PRO A 588 17.93 -23.93 -23.29
CA PRO A 588 19.01 -24.00 -24.27
C PRO A 588 19.20 -22.65 -24.97
N ALA A 589 20.45 -22.33 -25.32
CA ALA A 589 20.78 -21.07 -25.99
C ALA A 589 20.09 -20.96 -27.35
N ASP A 590 19.66 -19.74 -27.70
CA ASP A 590 19.05 -19.46 -28.99
C ASP A 590 20.13 -19.54 -30.10
N PRO A 591 19.94 -20.32 -31.17
CA PRO A 591 20.90 -20.37 -32.29
C PRO A 591 21.21 -19.00 -32.91
N TRP A 592 20.32 -18.01 -32.79
CA TRP A 592 20.49 -16.69 -33.40
C TRP A 592 21.39 -15.73 -32.60
N ASP A 593 21.74 -16.02 -31.33
CA ASP A 593 22.78 -15.27 -30.59
C ASP A 593 24.15 -15.30 -31.30
N SER A 594 24.37 -16.25 -32.22
CA SER A 594 25.60 -16.38 -33.00
C SER A 594 25.76 -15.35 -34.14
N GLN A 595 24.69 -14.66 -34.56
CA GLN A 595 24.70 -13.71 -35.70
C GLN A 595 23.78 -12.48 -35.49
N ASP A 596 23.81 -11.83 -34.32
CA ASP A 596 23.13 -10.53 -34.15
C ASP A 596 23.92 -9.37 -34.81
N PRO A 597 23.40 -8.72 -35.88
CA PRO A 597 24.06 -7.59 -36.53
C PRO A 597 23.98 -6.28 -35.72
N TRP A 598 23.25 -6.22 -34.60
CA TRP A 598 23.14 -5.03 -33.74
C TRP A 598 24.13 -5.00 -32.56
N SER A 599 24.89 -6.08 -32.39
CA SER A 599 25.92 -6.26 -31.34
C SER A 599 26.98 -5.14 -31.24
N GLY A 600 27.15 -4.32 -32.27
CA GLY A 600 28.11 -3.21 -32.33
C GLY A 600 27.61 -1.80 -31.96
N TYR A 601 26.32 -1.58 -31.69
CA TYR A 601 25.78 -0.21 -31.57
C TYR A 601 26.22 0.55 -30.30
N GLN A 602 26.90 1.70 -30.46
CA GLN A 602 27.21 2.64 -29.38
C GLN A 602 26.71 4.08 -29.67
N PRO A 603 25.96 4.72 -28.74
CA PRO A 603 25.55 6.12 -28.89
C PRO A 603 26.62 7.11 -28.34
N PRO A 604 27.11 8.07 -29.14
CA PRO A 604 28.06 9.10 -28.70
C PRO A 604 27.42 10.24 -27.88
N ALA A 605 28.22 11.24 -27.47
CA ALA A 605 27.92 12.10 -26.33
C ALA A 605 27.50 13.57 -26.65
N LYS A 606 27.05 14.24 -25.58
CA LYS A 606 26.72 15.68 -25.39
C LYS A 606 27.69 16.63 -26.13
N ILE A 607 27.28 17.85 -26.52
CA ILE A 607 27.33 19.06 -25.66
C ILE A 607 26.57 20.26 -26.29
N SER A 608 25.84 21.02 -25.44
CA SER A 608 25.63 22.50 -25.27
C SER A 608 25.95 23.52 -26.41
N LYS A 609 25.54 24.81 -26.43
CA LYS A 609 24.95 25.79 -25.46
C LYS A 609 24.56 27.13 -26.17
N ILE A 610 24.13 28.17 -25.42
CA ILE A 610 24.27 29.65 -25.71
C ILE A 610 23.35 30.25 -26.83
N THR A 611 22.90 31.54 -26.88
CA THR A 611 22.37 32.57 -25.90
C THR A 611 21.68 33.74 -26.64
N GLY A 612 20.75 34.47 -25.99
CA GLY A 612 20.43 35.90 -26.26
C GLY A 612 19.49 36.20 -27.45
N SER A 613 19.07 37.44 -27.76
CA SER A 613 19.12 38.79 -27.09
C SER A 613 18.66 39.87 -28.13
N HIS A 614 18.08 41.07 -27.86
CA HIS A 614 17.69 41.83 -26.65
C HIS A 614 16.57 42.89 -27.01
N GLU A 615 16.43 43.99 -26.25
CA GLU A 615 15.70 45.27 -26.54
C GLU A 615 14.14 45.26 -26.60
N LEU A 616 13.35 46.34 -26.36
CA LEU A 616 13.36 47.64 -25.61
C LEU A 616 11.88 48.19 -25.63
N ARG A 617 11.40 49.33 -25.07
CA ARG A 617 11.99 50.46 -24.30
C ARG A 617 11.12 50.91 -23.09
N GLU A 618 10.59 52.15 -23.08
CA GLU A 618 10.07 52.94 -21.93
C GLU A 618 8.92 53.89 -22.36
N GLY A 619 8.18 54.51 -21.41
CA GLY A 619 7.05 55.42 -21.72
C GLY A 619 6.41 56.18 -20.55
N GLU A 620 7.18 57.09 -19.92
CA GLU A 620 6.72 58.29 -19.18
C GLU A 620 5.88 58.17 -17.88
N ILE A 621 5.64 59.34 -17.25
CA ILE A 621 5.45 59.57 -15.80
C ILE A 621 4.45 60.73 -15.58
N ASP A 622 3.74 60.68 -14.44
CA ASP A 622 2.94 61.74 -13.78
C ASP A 622 1.91 62.57 -14.58
N ALA A 623 0.64 62.40 -14.21
CA ALA A 623 -0.37 63.45 -14.25
C ALA A 623 -1.07 63.52 -12.88
N ILE A 624 -0.82 64.59 -12.13
CA ILE A 624 -1.35 64.86 -10.79
C ILE A 624 -2.57 65.79 -10.88
N ALA A 625 -3.44 65.75 -9.87
CA ALA A 625 -4.52 66.70 -9.57
C ALA A 625 -5.81 66.61 -10.45
N ALA A 626 -7.02 66.84 -9.92
CA ALA A 626 -7.44 66.95 -8.51
C ALA A 626 -8.97 66.93 -8.35
N ARG A 627 -9.39 66.94 -7.06
CA ARG A 627 -10.67 67.39 -6.46
C ARG A 627 -11.65 66.31 -5.98
N ASP A 628 -12.46 66.76 -5.03
CA ASP A 628 -12.96 66.01 -3.88
C ASP A 628 -14.28 66.64 -3.38
N ALA A 629 -15.10 65.82 -2.71
CA ALA A 629 -16.20 66.13 -1.78
C ALA A 629 -17.45 66.98 -2.19
N ASN A 630 -18.60 66.53 -1.63
CA ASN A 630 -19.80 67.31 -1.23
C ASN A 630 -20.75 67.88 -2.32
N MET A 631 -22.07 68.05 -2.10
CA MET A 631 -22.98 67.71 -0.97
C MET A 631 -24.47 67.76 -1.42
N GLN A 632 -25.33 66.87 -0.88
CA GLN A 632 -26.81 67.05 -0.63
C GLN A 632 -27.74 67.40 -1.85
N THR A 633 -29.08 67.26 -1.86
CA THR A 633 -30.11 66.62 -0.97
C THR A 633 -31.32 66.14 -1.83
N ASP A 634 -32.21 65.33 -1.23
CA ASP A 634 -33.62 65.02 -1.60
C ASP A 634 -34.09 64.94 -3.08
N ASP A 635 -34.48 63.71 -3.48
CA ASP A 635 -35.66 63.48 -4.34
C ASP A 635 -36.14 62.00 -4.23
N ARG A 636 -36.71 61.61 -3.08
CA ARG A 636 -36.84 60.18 -2.70
C ARG A 636 -38.25 59.67 -2.37
N VAL A 637 -39.29 60.49 -2.50
CA VAL A 637 -40.68 60.08 -2.18
C VAL A 637 -41.46 59.64 -3.44
N GLY A 638 -41.49 60.46 -4.50
CA GLY A 638 -42.29 60.16 -5.70
C GLY A 638 -41.92 58.84 -6.41
N GLN A 639 -40.64 58.48 -6.42
CA GLN A 639 -40.13 57.26 -7.06
C GLN A 639 -40.53 55.94 -6.34
N LEU A 640 -41.20 56.01 -5.19
CA LEU A 640 -41.70 54.83 -4.47
C LEU A 640 -43.17 54.51 -4.78
N GLU A 641 -44.00 55.52 -5.01
CA GLU A 641 -45.43 55.33 -5.32
C GLU A 641 -45.63 54.74 -6.71
N GLU A 642 -44.88 55.21 -7.71
CA GLU A 642 -44.92 54.69 -9.08
C GLU A 642 -44.49 53.21 -9.16
N ARG A 643 -43.59 52.76 -8.27
CA ARG A 643 -43.16 51.36 -8.18
C ARG A 643 -44.19 50.42 -7.54
N LEU A 644 -45.10 50.94 -6.71
CA LEU A 644 -46.14 50.11 -6.07
C LEU A 644 -47.24 49.74 -7.08
N ASN A 645 -47.76 50.71 -7.83
CA ASN A 645 -48.81 50.48 -8.82
C ASN A 645 -48.39 49.50 -9.93
N GLN A 646 -47.13 49.55 -10.36
CA GLN A 646 -46.58 48.58 -11.34
C GLN A 646 -46.54 47.15 -10.79
N MET A 647 -46.30 46.97 -9.48
CA MET A 647 -46.24 45.65 -8.86
C MET A 647 -47.62 45.03 -8.67
N GLU A 648 -48.62 45.81 -8.25
CA GLU A 648 -50.00 45.35 -8.09
C GLU A 648 -50.63 44.91 -9.41
N THR A 649 -50.37 45.66 -10.49
CA THR A 649 -50.78 45.29 -11.86
C THR A 649 -50.19 43.94 -12.29
N THR A 650 -48.93 43.68 -11.91
CA THR A 650 -48.21 42.45 -12.27
C THR A 650 -48.74 41.20 -11.54
N MET A 651 -49.21 41.33 -10.29
CA MET A 651 -49.80 40.20 -9.54
C MET A 651 -51.14 39.73 -10.12
N HIS A 652 -52.01 40.67 -10.52
CA HIS A 652 -53.34 40.33 -11.04
C HIS A 652 -53.27 39.53 -12.36
N GLU A 653 -52.30 39.85 -13.23
CA GLU A 653 -52.06 39.11 -14.47
C GLU A 653 -51.57 37.68 -14.20
N GLN A 654 -50.64 37.49 -13.23
CA GLN A 654 -50.16 36.16 -12.86
C GLN A 654 -51.26 35.28 -12.25
N HIS A 655 -52.13 35.83 -11.40
CA HIS A 655 -53.21 35.04 -10.79
C HIS A 655 -54.18 34.50 -11.86
N ARG A 656 -54.53 35.31 -12.87
CA ARG A 656 -55.44 34.90 -13.94
C ARG A 656 -54.89 33.76 -14.80
N GLN A 657 -53.58 33.77 -15.09
CA GLN A 657 -52.91 32.68 -15.81
C GLN A 657 -52.90 31.38 -15.01
N GLN A 658 -52.75 31.44 -13.68
CA GLN A 658 -52.71 30.26 -12.82
C GLN A 658 -54.06 29.51 -12.76
N THR A 659 -55.19 30.23 -12.86
CA THR A 659 -56.53 29.62 -12.99
C THR A 659 -56.78 28.92 -14.32
N GLN A 660 -56.14 29.31 -15.42
CA GLN A 660 -56.28 28.59 -16.70
C GLN A 660 -55.45 27.30 -16.72
N ILE A 661 -54.22 27.34 -16.20
CA ILE A 661 -53.33 26.16 -16.14
C ILE A 661 -53.93 25.03 -15.27
N THR A 662 -54.67 25.37 -14.22
CA THR A 662 -55.34 24.39 -13.34
C THR A 662 -56.60 23.78 -13.97
N SER A 663 -57.29 24.50 -14.86
CA SER A 663 -58.39 23.95 -15.68
C SER A 663 -57.89 22.87 -16.65
N ASP A 664 -56.88 23.19 -17.45
CA ASP A 664 -56.40 22.29 -18.50
C ASP A 664 -55.80 21.00 -17.94
N LEU A 665 -55.11 21.08 -16.80
CA LEU A 665 -54.51 19.93 -16.12
C LEU A 665 -55.57 18.90 -15.67
N ALA A 666 -56.76 19.34 -15.25
CA ALA A 666 -57.85 18.45 -14.87
C ALA A 666 -58.36 17.61 -16.05
N SER A 667 -58.35 18.17 -17.27
CA SER A 667 -58.79 17.46 -18.48
C SER A 667 -57.82 16.34 -18.89
N GLN A 668 -56.51 16.52 -18.68
CA GLN A 668 -55.50 15.54 -19.07
C GLN A 668 -55.47 14.31 -18.17
N ILE A 669 -55.77 14.44 -16.87
CA ILE A 669 -55.73 13.33 -15.91
C ILE A 669 -56.72 12.21 -16.31
N THR A 670 -57.93 12.57 -16.73
CA THR A 670 -58.97 11.62 -17.16
C THR A 670 -58.56 10.79 -18.38
N ALA A 671 -57.76 11.35 -19.29
CA ALA A 671 -57.25 10.63 -20.46
C ALA A 671 -56.17 9.59 -20.11
N VAL A 672 -55.33 9.87 -19.09
CA VAL A 672 -54.22 8.99 -18.68
C VAL A 672 -54.71 7.72 -17.98
N GLN A 673 -55.85 7.76 -17.28
CA GLN A 673 -56.42 6.59 -16.60
C GLN A 673 -56.88 5.48 -17.58
N HIS A 674 -57.45 5.84 -18.73
CA HIS A 674 -57.81 4.84 -19.75
C HIS A 674 -56.58 4.18 -20.41
N GLN A 675 -55.44 4.89 -20.48
CA GLN A 675 -54.21 4.33 -21.05
C GLN A 675 -53.49 3.35 -20.11
N THR A 676 -53.66 3.50 -18.79
CA THR A 676 -52.94 2.68 -17.79
C THR A 676 -53.52 1.26 -17.62
N GLN A 677 -54.82 1.06 -17.87
CA GLN A 677 -55.44 -0.27 -17.85
C GLN A 677 -54.97 -1.14 -19.03
N ALA A 678 -54.88 -0.58 -20.23
CA ALA A 678 -54.39 -1.30 -21.42
C ALA A 678 -52.92 -1.76 -21.28
N ILE A 679 -52.09 -0.97 -20.58
CA ILE A 679 -50.69 -1.30 -20.33
C ILE A 679 -50.55 -2.48 -19.36
N HIS A 680 -51.39 -2.59 -18.32
CA HIS A 680 -51.35 -3.72 -17.38
C HIS A 680 -51.60 -5.07 -18.07
N SER A 681 -52.66 -5.19 -18.88
CA SER A 681 -52.95 -6.45 -19.59
C SER A 681 -51.81 -6.89 -20.52
N HIS A 682 -51.07 -5.94 -21.08
CA HIS A 682 -49.93 -6.22 -21.96
C HIS A 682 -48.66 -6.63 -21.19
N ILE A 683 -48.53 -6.23 -19.92
CA ILE A 683 -47.43 -6.63 -19.03
C ILE A 683 -47.63 -8.07 -18.54
N ASP A 684 -48.84 -8.43 -18.09
CA ASP A 684 -49.14 -9.78 -17.60
C ASP A 684 -48.91 -10.84 -18.69
N GLN A 685 -49.38 -10.58 -19.92
CA GLN A 685 -49.13 -11.46 -21.06
C GLN A 685 -47.64 -11.68 -21.31
N ARG A 686 -46.82 -10.61 -21.24
CA ARG A 686 -45.36 -10.70 -21.35
C ARG A 686 -44.71 -11.45 -20.19
N MET A 687 -45.26 -11.36 -18.97
CA MET A 687 -44.72 -12.06 -17.80
C MET A 687 -45.01 -13.57 -17.84
N GLN A 688 -46.17 -13.98 -18.34
CA GLN A 688 -46.49 -15.38 -18.65
C GLN A 688 -45.53 -15.98 -19.70
N GLU A 689 -45.22 -15.23 -20.77
CA GLU A 689 -44.22 -15.62 -21.79
C GLU A 689 -42.79 -15.69 -21.23
N GLN A 690 -42.42 -14.83 -20.27
CA GLN A 690 -41.11 -14.90 -19.61
C GLN A 690 -40.99 -16.17 -18.76
N LEU A 691 -42.00 -16.51 -17.95
CA LEU A 691 -41.99 -17.68 -17.07
C LEU A 691 -41.88 -18.99 -17.85
N THR A 692 -42.69 -19.17 -18.89
CA THR A 692 -42.63 -20.36 -19.77
C THR A 692 -41.29 -20.51 -20.49
N ASN A 693 -40.63 -19.41 -20.87
CA ASN A 693 -39.26 -19.46 -21.42
C ASN A 693 -38.20 -19.81 -20.36
N ILE A 694 -38.37 -19.38 -19.10
CA ILE A 694 -37.46 -19.73 -18.00
C ILE A 694 -37.52 -21.23 -17.70
N GLU A 695 -38.71 -21.85 -17.66
CA GLU A 695 -38.86 -23.30 -17.50
C GLU A 695 -38.23 -24.09 -18.67
N ARG A 696 -38.38 -23.58 -19.90
CA ARG A 696 -37.76 -24.15 -21.12
C ARG A 696 -36.23 -24.03 -21.15
N LEU A 697 -35.66 -23.06 -20.43
CA LEU A 697 -34.20 -22.90 -20.24
C LEU A 697 -33.66 -23.77 -19.10
N LEU A 698 -34.40 -23.87 -17.98
CA LEU A 698 -34.00 -24.68 -16.83
C LEU A 698 -34.04 -26.19 -17.12
N SER A 699 -35.04 -26.65 -17.89
CA SER A 699 -35.13 -28.04 -18.37
C SER A 699 -33.93 -28.44 -19.25
N LYS A 700 -33.54 -27.62 -20.23
CA LYS A 700 -32.34 -27.86 -21.06
C LYS A 700 -31.04 -27.98 -20.24
N ARG A 701 -30.94 -27.30 -19.09
CA ARG A 701 -29.70 -27.26 -18.29
C ARG A 701 -29.43 -28.53 -17.47
N ARG A 702 -30.40 -29.46 -17.36
CA ARG A 702 -30.19 -30.76 -16.67
C ARG A 702 -29.59 -31.87 -17.53
N ALA A 703 -29.51 -31.71 -18.86
CA ALA A 703 -29.14 -32.80 -19.78
C ALA A 703 -27.65 -32.88 -20.18
N LEU A 704 -26.86 -31.82 -19.99
CA LEU A 704 -25.50 -31.69 -20.57
C LEU A 704 -24.36 -31.69 -19.53
N GLY A 705 -24.62 -32.18 -18.30
CA GLY A 705 -23.69 -32.11 -17.17
C GLY A 705 -22.80 -33.35 -16.94
N LYS A 706 -22.75 -34.32 -17.86
CA LYS A 706 -21.97 -35.56 -17.71
C LYS A 706 -21.38 -36.08 -19.04
N ALA A 707 -20.32 -35.44 -19.54
CA ALA A 707 -19.37 -36.06 -20.48
C ALA A 707 -18.06 -35.24 -20.58
N HIS A 708 -16.97 -35.95 -20.88
CA HIS A 708 -15.64 -35.49 -21.33
C HIS A 708 -14.76 -34.59 -20.45
N MET A 709 -13.51 -35.06 -20.34
CA MET A 709 -12.32 -34.38 -19.80
C MET A 709 -11.43 -33.87 -20.96
N PHE A 710 -10.29 -33.26 -20.61
CA PHE A 710 -9.12 -32.97 -21.48
C PHE A 710 -9.34 -32.00 -22.65
N GLN A 711 -8.77 -30.79 -22.54
CA GLN A 711 -7.43 -30.53 -23.12
C GLN A 711 -6.83 -29.22 -22.57
N GLU A 712 -5.56 -28.96 -22.90
CA GLU A 712 -4.74 -27.85 -22.41
C GLU A 712 -4.91 -26.57 -23.25
N MET A 713 -4.55 -25.41 -22.69
CA MET A 713 -3.79 -24.39 -23.43
C MET A 713 -3.03 -23.45 -22.47
N HIS A 714 -1.70 -23.43 -22.57
CA HIS A 714 -0.83 -22.57 -21.78
C HIS A 714 -0.58 -21.21 -22.46
N GLY A 715 -1.27 -20.16 -22.01
CA GLY A 715 -1.00 -18.78 -22.42
C GLY A 715 0.07 -18.11 -21.55
N GLN A 716 1.36 -18.30 -21.84
CA GLN A 716 2.41 -17.48 -21.22
C GLN A 716 2.39 -16.05 -21.79
N GLN A 717 2.18 -15.04 -20.94
CA GLN A 717 2.55 -13.65 -21.27
C GLN A 717 3.80 -13.26 -20.49
N GLN A 718 4.92 -13.19 -21.21
CA GLN A 718 6.23 -12.83 -20.69
C GLN A 718 6.34 -11.29 -20.64
N ALA A 719 6.76 -10.75 -19.50
CA ALA A 719 6.98 -9.31 -19.31
C ALA A 719 8.42 -9.07 -18.83
N THR A 720 9.31 -8.72 -19.76
CA THR A 720 10.75 -8.63 -19.51
C THR A 720 11.12 -7.33 -18.80
N PHE A 721 11.27 -7.38 -17.47
CA PHE A 721 11.72 -6.24 -16.67
C PHE A 721 13.25 -6.15 -16.64
N ALA A 722 13.81 -5.18 -17.35
CA ALA A 722 15.25 -4.95 -17.39
C ALA A 722 15.84 -4.43 -16.06
N ASP A 723 17.03 -4.92 -15.72
CA ASP A 723 17.96 -4.43 -14.68
C ASP A 723 17.46 -4.29 -13.21
N LEU A 724 17.69 -5.35 -12.42
CA LEU A 724 17.93 -5.25 -10.96
C LEU A 724 19.44 -5.18 -10.63
N ARG A 725 20.17 -4.35 -11.39
CA ARG A 725 21.51 -3.86 -11.02
C ARG A 725 21.39 -2.83 -9.88
N PRO A 726 22.48 -2.46 -9.17
CA PRO A 726 22.50 -1.22 -8.40
C PRO A 726 22.01 -0.07 -9.31
N PRO A 727 21.18 0.86 -8.82
CA PRO A 727 20.57 1.89 -9.67
C PRO A 727 21.67 2.63 -10.41
N LYS A 728 21.68 2.51 -11.75
CA LYS A 728 22.68 3.11 -12.64
C LYS A 728 22.85 4.57 -12.21
N PRO A 729 24.09 5.04 -11.90
CA PRO A 729 24.27 6.33 -11.25
C PRO A 729 23.50 7.42 -12.00
N VAL A 730 22.60 8.12 -11.30
CA VAL A 730 21.73 9.08 -11.97
C VAL A 730 22.53 10.36 -12.22
N PRO A 731 22.56 10.90 -13.46
CA PRO A 731 23.23 12.16 -13.75
C PRO A 731 22.43 13.33 -13.16
N ILE A 732 22.77 13.73 -11.94
CA ILE A 732 22.21 14.91 -11.27
C ILE A 732 22.87 16.15 -11.84
N TRP A 733 22.14 16.83 -12.73
CA TRP A 733 22.33 18.24 -13.00
C TRP A 733 21.97 19.05 -11.75
N ARG A 734 22.96 19.74 -11.15
CA ARG A 734 22.71 20.73 -10.09
C ARG A 734 22.01 21.94 -10.70
N LYS A 735 20.68 21.92 -10.72
CA LYS A 735 19.84 23.10 -10.96
C LYS A 735 19.64 23.84 -9.62
N PRO A 736 20.05 25.12 -9.50
CA PRO A 736 19.73 25.94 -8.34
C PRO A 736 18.22 26.00 -8.12
N LYS A 737 17.81 26.11 -6.85
CA LYS A 737 16.42 26.27 -6.47
C LYS A 737 15.90 27.66 -6.84
N GLU A 738 14.58 27.72 -6.97
CA GLU A 738 13.83 28.93 -7.27
C GLU A 738 14.11 30.02 -6.22
N ILE A 739 14.35 31.24 -6.71
CA ILE A 739 14.35 32.44 -5.88
C ILE A 739 12.89 32.86 -5.75
N GLN A 740 12.42 33.08 -4.52
CA GLN A 740 11.03 33.51 -4.30
C GLN A 740 10.90 35.00 -4.61
N TRP A 741 10.92 35.39 -5.89
CA TRP A 741 10.86 36.78 -6.36
C TRP A 741 9.65 37.59 -5.86
N LYS A 742 8.62 36.93 -5.30
CA LYS A 742 7.49 37.58 -4.62
C LYS A 742 7.82 38.09 -3.21
N GLU A 743 8.90 37.59 -2.60
CA GLU A 743 9.46 38.03 -1.32
C GLU A 743 10.58 39.09 -1.52
N ILE A 744 10.82 39.56 -2.76
CA ILE A 744 11.86 40.54 -3.10
C ILE A 744 11.20 41.79 -3.67
N ASN A 745 11.17 42.87 -2.90
CA ASN A 745 10.41 44.08 -3.24
C ASN A 745 11.03 44.96 -4.36
N GLN A 746 12.30 44.75 -4.71
CA GLN A 746 12.96 45.42 -5.83
C GLN A 746 13.02 44.49 -7.05
N ARG A 747 12.49 44.94 -8.20
CA ARG A 747 12.39 44.13 -9.44
C ARG A 747 13.42 44.44 -10.51
N THR A 748 14.19 45.52 -10.36
CA THR A 748 15.06 46.03 -11.42
C THR A 748 16.52 45.97 -10.97
N THR A 749 17.25 45.00 -11.48
CA THR A 749 18.73 45.04 -11.49
C THR A 749 19.14 45.45 -12.90
N THR A 750 19.78 46.60 -13.05
CA THR A 750 20.50 46.91 -14.30
C THR A 750 21.67 45.95 -14.43
N VAL A 751 21.71 45.17 -15.50
CA VAL A 751 22.88 44.34 -15.80
C VAL A 751 24.02 45.28 -16.20
N PRO A 752 25.19 45.23 -15.57
CA PRO A 752 26.33 46.05 -15.96
C PRO A 752 26.73 45.77 -17.42
N PRO A 753 27.01 46.80 -18.25
CA PRO A 753 27.46 46.59 -19.63
C PRO A 753 28.75 45.78 -19.77
N GLU A 754 29.55 45.72 -18.71
CA GLU A 754 30.90 45.12 -18.65
C GLU A 754 30.90 43.63 -18.26
N ALA A 755 29.75 42.96 -18.27
CA ALA A 755 29.65 41.54 -17.88
C ALA A 755 30.18 40.60 -18.99
N GLU A 756 31.50 40.37 -19.02
CA GLU A 756 32.19 39.53 -20.02
C GLU A 756 31.64 38.11 -20.17
N SER A 757 30.99 37.53 -19.14
CA SER A 757 30.38 36.21 -19.24
C SER A 757 28.98 36.07 -18.62
N TYR A 758 28.25 35.10 -19.17
CA TYR A 758 27.00 34.54 -18.63
C TYR A 758 27.13 34.09 -17.15
N LEU A 759 28.36 33.89 -16.63
CA LEU A 759 28.60 33.50 -15.25
C LEU A 759 28.55 34.69 -14.28
N GLU A 760 29.06 35.86 -14.67
CA GLU A 760 28.99 37.08 -13.86
C GLU A 760 27.54 37.54 -13.71
N VAL A 761 26.79 37.66 -14.82
CA VAL A 761 25.37 38.09 -14.82
C VAL A 761 24.54 37.29 -13.81
N PHE A 762 24.72 35.96 -13.79
CA PHE A 762 24.02 35.09 -12.86
C PHE A 762 24.60 35.04 -11.45
N SER A 763 25.85 35.50 -11.22
CA SER A 763 26.34 35.75 -9.87
C SER A 763 25.76 37.06 -9.35
N GLN A 764 25.93 38.17 -10.08
CA GLN A 764 25.42 39.50 -9.74
C GLN A 764 23.91 39.49 -9.45
N LEU A 765 23.09 38.80 -10.25
CA LEU A 765 21.65 38.63 -9.99
C LEU A 765 21.36 37.87 -8.68
N GLU A 766 22.19 36.89 -8.32
CA GLU A 766 22.07 36.15 -7.05
C GLU A 766 22.67 36.90 -5.85
N ASP A 767 23.62 37.80 -6.08
CA ASP A 767 24.20 38.69 -5.07
C ASP A 767 23.20 39.82 -4.77
N PHE A 768 22.66 40.50 -5.78
CA PHE A 768 21.52 41.44 -5.62
C PHE A 768 20.34 40.79 -4.89
N ALA A 769 19.85 39.63 -5.35
CA ALA A 769 18.73 38.96 -4.70
C ALA A 769 19.05 38.43 -3.28
N HIS A 770 20.33 38.25 -2.93
CA HIS A 770 20.76 37.97 -1.56
C HIS A 770 20.78 39.26 -0.71
N GLU A 771 21.34 40.34 -1.24
CA GLU A 771 21.45 41.64 -0.58
C GLU A 771 20.09 42.30 -0.34
N SER A 772 19.19 42.32 -1.33
CA SER A 772 17.83 42.85 -1.16
C SER A 772 17.07 42.14 -0.03
N LEU A 773 17.23 40.83 0.13
CA LEU A 773 16.62 40.08 1.24
C LEU A 773 17.25 40.45 2.59
N VAL A 774 18.58 40.55 2.65
CA VAL A 774 19.31 40.95 3.87
C VAL A 774 18.98 42.39 4.29
N GLN A 775 18.83 43.31 3.34
CA GLN A 775 18.37 44.70 3.58
C GLN A 775 16.94 44.76 4.13
N GLN A 776 16.09 43.78 3.78
CA GLN A 776 14.74 43.64 4.32
C GLN A 776 14.68 42.89 5.67
N GLY A 777 15.84 42.53 6.25
CA GLY A 777 15.95 41.78 7.51
C GLY A 777 15.66 40.28 7.39
N GLU A 778 15.45 39.78 6.17
CA GLU A 778 15.18 38.36 5.89
C GLU A 778 16.48 37.56 5.65
N ILE A 779 16.38 36.23 5.70
CA ILE A 779 17.51 35.37 5.36
C ILE A 779 17.74 35.42 3.84
N GLY A 780 18.91 35.93 3.43
CA GLY A 780 19.32 35.97 2.02
C GLY A 780 19.41 34.60 1.35
N LEU A 781 19.72 34.57 0.05
CA LEU A 781 19.68 33.31 -0.73
C LEU A 781 20.57 32.20 -0.16
N ILE A 782 19.94 31.13 0.33
CA ILE A 782 20.66 29.94 0.83
C ILE A 782 21.39 29.23 -0.31
N GLN A 783 22.51 28.58 0.02
CA GLN A 783 23.39 27.93 -0.95
C GLN A 783 22.69 27.05 -2.02
N PRO A 784 21.60 26.29 -1.73
CA PRO A 784 20.86 25.54 -2.76
C PRO A 784 20.10 26.39 -3.80
N GLN A 785 19.81 27.67 -3.50
CA GLN A 785 19.23 28.65 -4.42
C GLN A 785 20.29 29.37 -5.26
N ARG A 786 21.58 29.18 -4.98
CA ARG A 786 22.69 29.85 -5.67
C ARG A 786 23.45 28.93 -6.62
N GLY A 787 24.21 29.50 -7.54
CA GLY A 787 25.05 28.81 -8.51
C GLY A 787 24.46 28.66 -9.91
N ARG A 788 23.60 29.58 -10.37
CA ARG A 788 23.22 29.67 -11.79
C ARG A 788 24.46 29.87 -12.66
N GLY A 789 24.40 29.38 -13.90
CA GLY A 789 25.56 29.29 -14.82
C GLY A 789 26.66 28.28 -14.44
N LYS A 790 26.94 28.07 -13.13
CA LYS A 790 28.11 27.33 -12.61
C LYS A 790 28.07 25.81 -12.83
N THR A 791 26.94 25.23 -13.27
CA THR A 791 26.84 23.79 -13.61
C THR A 791 27.12 23.54 -15.11
N THR A 792 28.37 23.22 -15.45
CA THR A 792 28.79 22.87 -16.82
C THR A 792 28.65 21.39 -17.17
N SER A 793 28.62 20.50 -16.18
CA SER A 793 28.50 19.04 -16.37
C SER A 793 27.64 18.37 -15.28
N PRO A 794 27.03 17.20 -15.55
CA PRO A 794 26.20 16.50 -14.57
C PRO A 794 27.04 15.72 -13.55
N SER A 795 26.60 15.71 -12.30
CA SER A 795 27.24 14.96 -11.20
C SER A 795 26.54 13.61 -10.96
N TRP A 796 27.30 12.53 -10.85
CA TRP A 796 26.76 11.17 -10.78
C TRP A 796 26.41 10.74 -9.35
N ALA A 797 25.14 10.40 -9.08
CA ALA A 797 24.68 9.94 -7.77
C ALA A 797 24.95 8.43 -7.56
N LYS A 798 25.87 8.09 -6.65
CA LYS A 798 26.34 6.70 -6.43
C LYS A 798 25.47 5.83 -5.50
N ALA A 799 24.46 6.37 -4.81
CA ALA A 799 23.62 5.60 -3.88
C ALA A 799 22.25 6.25 -3.61
N PRO A 800 21.20 5.47 -3.29
CA PRO A 800 19.95 6.01 -2.76
C PRO A 800 20.16 6.63 -1.37
N VAL A 801 19.33 7.61 -1.02
CA VAL A 801 19.48 8.40 0.21
C VAL A 801 18.76 7.70 1.36
N THR A 802 19.47 7.35 2.44
CA THR A 802 18.83 6.87 3.67
C THR A 802 17.92 7.96 4.23
N PRO A 803 16.60 7.70 4.46
CA PRO A 803 15.69 8.66 5.05
C PRO A 803 16.20 9.22 6.39
N VAL A 804 15.81 10.46 6.70
CA VAL A 804 16.21 11.12 7.94
C VAL A 804 15.50 10.44 9.13
N LYS A 805 16.28 9.93 10.10
CA LYS A 805 15.71 9.39 11.34
C LYS A 805 14.95 10.50 12.10
N PRO A 806 13.76 10.21 12.69
CA PRO A 806 13.03 11.16 13.53
C PRO A 806 13.90 11.75 14.64
N SER A 807 13.60 12.99 15.04
CA SER A 807 14.35 13.69 16.09
C SER A 807 13.99 13.20 17.49
N ARG A 808 15.01 13.13 18.35
CA ARG A 808 14.81 12.92 19.80
C ARG A 808 14.24 14.20 20.44
N LYS A 809 13.67 14.09 21.65
CA LYS A 809 13.07 15.22 22.38
C LYS A 809 14.00 16.44 22.52
N ASN A 810 15.30 16.20 22.69
CA ASN A 810 16.31 17.24 22.92
C ASN A 810 17.07 17.64 21.63
N GLU A 811 16.69 17.12 20.47
CA GLU A 811 17.27 17.48 19.16
C GLU A 811 16.40 18.52 18.43
N HIS A 812 16.98 19.18 17.43
CA HIS A 812 16.22 20.02 16.50
C HIS A 812 15.12 19.20 15.79
N GLN A 813 13.86 19.66 15.85
CA GLN A 813 12.71 18.96 15.27
C GLN A 813 12.59 19.22 13.75
N ILE A 814 12.63 18.14 12.96
CA ILE A 814 12.55 18.16 11.50
C ILE A 814 11.13 18.51 11.04
N GLN A 815 10.97 19.55 10.24
CA GLN A 815 9.68 19.98 9.68
C GLN A 815 9.42 19.45 8.26
N TYR A 816 10.45 19.03 7.51
CA TYR A 816 10.30 18.49 6.16
C TYR A 816 10.33 16.96 6.15
N LEU A 817 9.15 16.36 6.02
CA LEU A 817 8.93 14.90 5.95
C LEU A 817 8.91 14.38 4.51
N GLY A 818 9.90 14.76 3.69
CA GLY A 818 10.02 14.35 2.29
C GLY A 818 11.41 13.87 1.92
N GLU A 819 11.55 13.27 0.74
CA GLU A 819 12.83 12.74 0.26
C GLU A 819 13.68 13.83 -0.38
N ASN A 820 14.75 14.25 0.30
CA ASN A 820 15.71 15.21 -0.25
C ASN A 820 17.14 14.96 0.24
N TYR A 821 18.09 14.88 -0.70
CA TYR A 821 19.50 14.60 -0.42
C TYR A 821 20.18 15.72 0.39
N GLN A 822 19.96 16.98 0.01
CA GLN A 822 20.60 18.14 0.63
C GLN A 822 20.12 18.31 2.08
N HIS A 823 18.80 18.23 2.29
CA HIS A 823 18.18 18.21 3.62
C HIS A 823 18.72 17.06 4.49
N THR A 824 18.84 15.85 3.95
CA THR A 824 19.41 14.71 4.68
C THR A 824 20.86 14.95 5.12
N LYS A 825 21.68 15.59 4.28
CA LYS A 825 23.06 15.94 4.63
C LYS A 825 23.13 17.08 5.65
N TRP A 826 22.35 18.14 5.46
CA TRP A 826 22.31 19.29 6.37
C TRP A 826 21.74 18.92 7.75
N CYS A 827 20.72 18.06 7.83
CA CYS A 827 20.21 17.56 9.11
C CYS A 827 21.27 16.74 9.87
N ARG A 828 22.04 15.88 9.19
CA ARG A 828 23.17 15.17 9.80
C ARG A 828 24.25 16.14 10.29
N GLN A 829 24.49 17.24 9.59
CA GLN A 829 25.43 18.27 10.02
C GLN A 829 24.92 19.08 11.22
N LEU A 830 23.65 19.50 11.20
CA LEU A 830 23.01 20.24 12.30
C LEU A 830 23.06 19.42 13.59
N ARG A 831 22.76 18.11 13.53
CA ARG A 831 22.90 17.18 14.67
C ARG A 831 24.34 17.05 15.17
N ARG A 832 25.35 17.01 14.28
CA ARG A 832 26.77 16.99 14.70
C ARG A 832 27.18 18.24 15.46
N ILE A 833 26.80 19.42 14.94
CA ILE A 833 27.09 20.70 15.60
C ILE A 833 26.33 20.77 16.93
N GLN A 834 25.06 20.34 16.98
CA GLN A 834 24.29 20.26 18.23
C GLN A 834 24.96 19.34 19.27
N SER A 835 25.47 18.17 18.86
CA SER A 835 26.23 17.27 19.74
C SER A 835 27.54 17.91 20.23
N TYR A 836 28.23 18.68 19.37
CA TYR A 836 29.44 19.39 19.77
C TYR A 836 29.13 20.49 20.79
N VAL A 837 28.04 21.26 20.62
CA VAL A 837 27.58 22.27 21.59
C VAL A 837 27.23 21.65 22.94
N ALA A 838 26.60 20.47 22.95
CA ALA A 838 26.34 19.74 24.20
C ALA A 838 27.64 19.28 24.88
N LEU A 839 28.65 18.89 24.10
CA LEU A 839 29.96 18.44 24.60
C LEU A 839 30.86 19.60 25.05
N SER A 840 30.78 20.77 24.41
CA SER A 840 31.54 21.97 24.81
C SER A 840 30.93 22.69 26.02
N LYS A 841 29.63 22.50 26.31
CA LYS A 841 28.99 22.92 27.57
C LYS A 841 29.40 22.09 28.79
N SER A 842 30.05 20.94 28.59
CA SER A 842 30.50 20.08 29.69
C SER A 842 31.70 20.70 30.42
N LEU A 843 31.55 20.91 31.73
CA LEU A 843 32.64 21.32 32.64
C LEU A 843 33.67 20.22 32.91
N LYS A 844 33.49 19.01 32.36
CA LYS A 844 34.49 17.94 32.43
C LYS A 844 35.60 18.21 31.40
N ASP A 845 36.83 18.34 31.88
CA ASP A 845 38.04 18.48 31.06
C ASP A 845 38.96 17.27 31.23
N ASP A 846 38.41 16.09 30.92
CA ASP A 846 39.18 14.85 30.84
C ASP A 846 39.74 14.63 29.41
N ALA A 847 40.87 13.93 29.31
CA ALA A 847 41.56 13.70 28.04
C ALA A 847 40.67 13.03 26.97
N ASN A 848 39.74 12.14 27.37
CA ASN A 848 38.81 11.48 26.44
C ASN A 848 37.76 12.46 25.91
N THR A 849 37.18 13.31 26.76
CA THR A 849 36.29 14.41 26.36
C THR A 849 36.99 15.37 25.40
N THR A 850 38.25 15.72 25.67
CA THR A 850 39.01 16.64 24.81
C THR A 850 39.44 16.00 23.48
N SER A 851 39.78 14.72 23.44
CA SER A 851 39.93 13.95 22.19
C SER A 851 38.61 13.83 21.42
N HIS A 852 37.48 13.61 22.10
CA HIS A 852 36.16 13.54 21.47
C HIS A 852 35.73 14.90 20.88
N LYS A 853 35.99 16.02 21.58
CA LYS A 853 35.83 17.38 21.03
C LYS A 853 36.64 17.55 19.74
N ALA A 854 37.90 17.13 19.70
CA ALA A 854 38.76 17.22 18.52
C ALA A 854 38.29 16.36 17.32
N LEU A 855 37.91 15.11 17.56
CA LEU A 855 37.40 14.19 16.53
C LEU A 855 36.06 14.68 15.95
N LEU A 856 35.13 15.10 16.82
CA LEU A 856 33.82 15.60 16.40
C LEU A 856 33.94 16.92 15.61
N TRP A 857 34.83 17.83 16.03
CA TRP A 857 35.11 19.05 15.26
C TRP A 857 35.70 18.76 13.88
N THR A 858 36.58 17.76 13.79
CA THR A 858 37.13 17.30 12.51
C THR A 858 36.04 16.73 11.60
N ALA A 859 35.11 15.94 12.14
CA ALA A 859 33.94 15.42 11.42
C ALA A 859 32.92 16.51 11.01
N ILE A 860 32.86 17.64 11.72
CA ILE A 860 32.09 18.84 11.36
C ILE A 860 32.74 19.55 10.16
N LYS A 861 34.06 19.78 10.17
CA LYS A 861 34.78 20.39 9.04
C LYS A 861 34.72 19.52 7.78
N ALA A 862 34.88 18.19 7.91
CA ALA A 862 34.85 17.23 6.80
C ALA A 862 33.43 16.84 6.32
N ALA A 863 32.41 17.67 6.56
CA ALA A 863 31.02 17.28 6.30
C ALA A 863 30.65 17.25 4.81
N PRO A 864 30.09 16.13 4.29
CA PRO A 864 29.66 16.03 2.90
C PRO A 864 28.27 16.66 2.69
N GLY A 865 28.05 17.27 1.53
CA GLY A 865 26.80 17.95 1.15
C GLY A 865 26.99 19.40 0.73
N PHE A 866 28.16 19.97 1.01
CA PHE A 866 28.50 21.36 0.74
C PHE A 866 29.47 21.45 -0.47
N PRO A 867 29.16 22.24 -1.52
CA PRO A 867 30.13 22.64 -2.54
C PRO A 867 31.40 23.21 -1.89
N LYS A 868 32.57 22.77 -2.36
CA LYS A 868 33.90 23.10 -1.78
C LYS A 868 34.05 22.80 -0.27
N GLY A 869 33.18 21.95 0.32
CA GLY A 869 33.23 21.55 1.72
C GLY A 869 32.56 22.55 2.68
N PHE A 870 32.33 22.11 3.93
CA PHE A 870 31.62 22.92 4.94
C PHE A 870 32.33 24.24 5.29
N PRO A 871 33.68 24.33 5.39
CA PRO A 871 34.38 25.59 5.60
C PRO A 871 34.10 26.65 4.53
N SER A 872 34.19 26.29 3.24
CA SER A 872 33.92 27.23 2.15
C SER A 872 32.44 27.63 2.08
N ALA A 873 31.52 26.69 2.37
CA ALA A 873 30.10 27.01 2.49
C ALA A 873 29.76 27.91 3.70
N TRP A 874 30.53 27.83 4.79
CA TRP A 874 30.35 28.68 5.96
C TRP A 874 30.81 30.12 5.72
N GLU A 875 31.91 30.33 4.99
CA GLU A 875 32.34 31.68 4.59
C GLU A 875 31.31 32.32 3.65
N ASN A 876 30.74 31.53 2.74
CA ASN A 876 29.73 31.93 1.76
C ASN A 876 28.29 31.64 2.24
N ARG A 877 28.06 31.75 3.56
CA ARG A 877 26.76 31.48 4.19
C ARG A 877 25.77 32.64 3.97
N ALA A 878 24.49 32.30 3.96
CA ALA A 878 23.39 33.22 3.75
C ALA A 878 23.00 34.00 5.02
N ALA A 879 23.08 33.38 6.19
CA ALA A 879 22.82 34.04 7.47
C ALA A 879 24.13 34.52 8.12
N LYS A 880 24.29 35.82 8.37
CA LYS A 880 25.47 36.40 9.04
C LYS A 880 25.09 37.04 10.38
N LEU A 881 24.64 36.22 11.32
CA LEU A 881 24.40 36.63 12.71
C LEU A 881 25.70 37.15 13.36
N ILE A 882 25.58 38.21 14.18
CA ILE A 882 26.69 38.99 14.74
C ILE A 882 27.69 38.10 15.52
N ASP A 883 27.21 37.24 16.41
CA ASP A 883 28.06 36.39 17.25
C ASP A 883 28.72 35.22 16.49
N ALA A 884 28.31 34.96 15.23
CA ALA A 884 28.75 33.80 14.47
C ALA A 884 30.02 34.12 13.68
N PRO A 885 31.16 33.44 13.93
CA PRO A 885 32.46 33.83 13.40
C PRO A 885 32.48 33.80 11.86
N LEU A 886 33.14 34.79 11.24
CA LEU A 886 33.20 34.91 9.77
C LEU A 886 33.75 33.64 9.11
N LYS A 887 34.85 33.09 9.65
CA LYS A 887 35.49 31.84 9.22
C LYS A 887 35.33 30.75 10.29
N LEU A 888 35.32 29.48 9.88
CA LEU A 888 35.23 28.37 10.84
C LEU A 888 36.57 28.15 11.60
N PRO A 889 36.56 28.05 12.94
CA PRO A 889 37.76 27.79 13.73
C PRO A 889 38.54 26.53 13.30
N MET A 890 39.85 26.67 13.12
CA MET A 890 40.72 25.54 12.74
C MET A 890 40.87 24.52 13.87
N ARG A 891 41.04 24.99 15.11
CA ARG A 891 40.98 24.18 16.34
C ARG A 891 39.53 24.12 16.88
N PRO A 892 39.17 23.14 17.74
CA PRO A 892 37.83 23.03 18.31
C PRO A 892 37.47 24.28 19.14
N PRO A 893 36.33 24.95 18.89
CA PRO A 893 35.95 26.17 19.60
C PRO A 893 35.33 25.93 20.98
N GLN A 894 35.37 26.96 21.83
CA GLN A 894 34.62 27.03 23.10
C GLN A 894 33.09 27.07 22.87
N TYR A 895 32.33 26.97 23.96
CA TYR A 895 30.87 26.78 23.93
C TYR A 895 30.14 27.92 23.21
N GLU A 896 30.55 29.16 23.44
CA GLU A 896 29.91 30.40 22.98
C GLU A 896 29.96 30.47 21.46
N VAL A 897 31.16 30.33 20.90
CA VAL A 897 31.43 30.31 19.46
C VAL A 897 30.77 29.10 18.81
N ALA A 898 30.79 27.93 19.45
CA ALA A 898 30.10 26.74 18.95
C ALA A 898 28.57 26.90 18.92
N HIS A 899 28.00 27.55 19.93
CA HIS A 899 26.57 27.83 20.04
C HIS A 899 26.13 28.85 18.99
N ALA A 900 26.89 29.92 18.78
CA ALA A 900 26.64 30.88 17.70
C ALA A 900 26.68 30.21 16.31
N ILE A 901 27.64 29.30 16.07
CA ILE A 901 27.70 28.47 14.85
C ILE A 901 26.45 27.60 14.70
N PHE A 902 25.97 26.98 15.79
CA PHE A 902 24.75 26.17 15.79
C PHE A 902 23.49 26.97 15.48
N ILE A 903 23.28 28.11 16.15
CA ILE A 903 22.08 28.95 15.97
C ILE A 903 22.02 29.52 14.55
N ASN A 904 23.15 29.96 14.02
CA ASN A 904 23.26 30.45 12.65
C ASN A 904 22.96 29.34 11.62
N PHE A 905 23.62 28.17 11.71
CA PHE A 905 23.34 27.07 10.79
C PHE A 905 21.90 26.51 10.94
N GLN A 906 21.31 26.63 12.13
CA GLN A 906 19.91 26.29 12.37
C GLN A 906 18.93 27.20 11.60
N ALA A 907 19.25 28.49 11.43
CA ALA A 907 18.44 29.42 10.66
C ALA A 907 18.39 29.02 9.17
N GLU A 908 19.54 28.72 8.57
CA GLU A 908 19.59 28.23 7.17
C GLU A 908 18.93 26.86 6.97
N PHE A 909 19.05 25.97 7.96
CA PHE A 909 18.33 24.69 7.91
C PHE A 909 16.80 24.89 7.92
N ARG A 910 16.28 25.80 8.76
CA ARG A 910 14.87 26.17 8.76
C ARG A 910 14.44 26.82 7.44
N ALA A 911 15.24 27.69 6.85
CA ALA A 911 14.98 28.27 5.53
C ALA A 911 14.89 27.19 4.43
N LEU A 912 15.79 26.20 4.45
CA LEU A 912 15.73 25.03 3.58
C LEU A 912 14.43 24.23 3.76
N GLU A 913 13.97 24.03 5.00
CA GLU A 913 12.68 23.35 5.27
C GLU A 913 11.46 24.19 4.84
N LYS A 914 11.46 25.52 5.05
CA LYS A 914 10.42 26.47 4.54
C LYS A 914 10.26 26.31 3.02
N MET A 915 11.37 26.41 2.29
CA MET A 915 11.41 26.27 0.82
C MET A 915 10.94 24.87 0.35
N LEU A 916 11.43 23.79 0.96
CA LEU A 916 11.07 22.43 0.54
C LEU A 916 9.60 22.08 0.84
N ASN A 917 9.04 22.58 1.94
CA ASN A 917 7.62 22.45 2.23
C ASN A 917 6.75 23.31 1.30
N SER A 918 7.19 24.52 0.92
CA SER A 918 6.53 25.36 -0.10
C SER A 918 6.44 24.63 -1.45
N GLN A 919 7.57 24.12 -1.97
CA GLN A 919 7.61 23.36 -3.22
C GLN A 919 6.72 22.10 -3.17
N ARG A 920 6.70 21.38 -2.05
CA ARG A 920 5.83 20.22 -1.87
C ARG A 920 4.34 20.58 -1.96
N ARG A 921 3.92 21.73 -1.43
CA ARG A 921 2.55 22.24 -1.54
C ARG A 921 2.22 22.58 -2.99
N GLN A 922 3.06 23.36 -3.67
CA GLN A 922 2.86 23.74 -5.09
C GLN A 922 2.64 22.51 -5.99
N VAL A 923 3.50 21.49 -5.91
CA VAL A 923 3.38 20.25 -6.68
C VAL A 923 2.11 19.48 -6.32
N ALA A 924 1.73 19.46 -5.03
CA ALA A 924 0.51 18.80 -4.56
C ALA A 924 -0.78 19.52 -5.02
N THR A 925 -0.74 20.83 -5.23
CA THR A 925 -1.83 21.62 -5.84
C THR A 925 -1.89 21.40 -7.34
N ALA A 926 -0.78 21.56 -8.06
CA ALA A 926 -0.71 21.35 -9.51
C ALA A 926 -1.19 19.95 -9.92
N ARG A 927 -0.83 18.91 -9.15
CA ARG A 927 -1.30 17.54 -9.38
C ARG A 927 -2.81 17.35 -9.19
N ARG A 928 -3.46 18.15 -8.33
CA ARG A 928 -4.92 18.12 -8.13
C ARG A 928 -5.66 18.88 -9.22
N LEU A 929 -5.13 20.03 -9.65
CA LEU A 929 -5.64 20.75 -10.82
C LEU A 929 -5.58 19.88 -12.09
N ALA A 930 -4.46 19.16 -12.29
CA ALA A 930 -4.29 18.24 -13.41
C ALA A 930 -5.08 16.91 -13.28
N ASN A 931 -5.62 16.58 -12.09
CA ASN A 931 -6.43 15.37 -11.90
C ASN A 931 -7.41 15.53 -10.73
N SER A 932 -8.59 16.08 -11.04
CA SER A 932 -9.66 16.33 -10.07
C SER A 932 -10.16 15.06 -9.34
N ASN A 933 -9.97 13.86 -9.90
CA ASN A 933 -10.29 12.59 -9.20
C ASN A 933 -9.47 12.41 -7.91
N LEU A 934 -8.34 13.09 -7.75
CA LEU A 934 -7.60 13.13 -6.49
C LEU A 934 -8.34 13.95 -5.43
N VAL A 935 -8.98 15.06 -5.82
CA VAL A 935 -9.82 15.86 -4.92
C VAL A 935 -11.04 15.05 -4.48
N PHE A 936 -11.75 14.40 -5.42
CA PHE A 936 -12.87 13.50 -5.11
C PHE A 936 -12.46 12.35 -4.20
N LYS A 937 -11.23 11.84 -4.30
CA LYS A 937 -10.69 10.83 -3.40
C LYS A 937 -10.39 11.40 -2.01
N ASP A 938 -9.78 12.58 -1.93
CA ASP A 938 -9.43 13.23 -0.67
C ASP A 938 -10.67 13.62 0.16
N VAL A 939 -11.79 13.97 -0.50
CA VAL A 939 -13.08 14.27 0.16
C VAL A 939 -14.03 13.06 0.22
N SER A 940 -13.64 11.89 -0.29
CA SER A 940 -14.54 10.72 -0.27
C SER A 940 -14.77 10.24 1.16
N LYS A 941 -16.04 10.13 1.56
CA LYS A 941 -16.43 9.48 2.82
C LYS A 941 -15.83 8.07 2.86
N PRO A 942 -15.42 7.55 4.03
CA PRO A 942 -15.04 6.15 4.18
C PRO A 942 -16.11 5.25 3.55
N ARG A 943 -15.70 4.33 2.67
CA ARG A 943 -16.65 3.40 2.05
C ARG A 943 -17.29 2.57 3.16
N ALA A 944 -18.62 2.49 3.14
CA ALA A 944 -19.34 1.59 4.03
C ALA A 944 -18.75 0.18 3.91
N LEU A 945 -18.51 -0.46 5.06
CA LEU A 945 -18.10 -1.86 5.09
C LEU A 945 -19.25 -2.70 4.50
N PRO A 946 -18.94 -3.77 3.73
CA PRO A 946 -19.99 -4.67 3.25
C PRO A 946 -20.71 -5.27 4.46
N VAL A 947 -22.04 -5.30 4.42
CA VAL A 947 -22.85 -5.90 5.49
C VAL A 947 -22.61 -7.41 5.48
N GLN A 948 -21.98 -7.92 6.53
CA GLN A 948 -21.66 -9.35 6.72
C GLN A 948 -22.67 -10.09 7.60
N THR A 949 -23.59 -9.36 8.23
CA THR A 949 -24.54 -9.88 9.23
C THR A 949 -25.71 -8.90 9.36
N VAL A 950 -26.93 -9.40 9.49
CA VAL A 950 -28.14 -8.61 9.80
C VAL A 950 -28.68 -9.06 11.14
N VAL A 951 -29.05 -8.12 12.00
CA VAL A 951 -29.67 -8.41 13.31
C VAL A 951 -31.15 -8.06 13.23
N GLN A 952 -32.03 -9.02 13.53
CA GLN A 952 -33.47 -8.84 13.56
C GLN A 952 -33.97 -9.04 15.00
N ARG A 953 -34.45 -7.96 15.64
CA ARG A 953 -35.20 -8.03 16.91
C ARG A 953 -36.67 -8.27 16.57
N LYS A 954 -37.28 -9.32 17.14
CA LYS A 954 -38.73 -9.43 17.31
C LYS A 954 -39.08 -8.94 18.70
N THR A 955 -40.22 -8.27 18.87
CA THR A 955 -40.69 -7.77 20.17
C THR A 955 -42.18 -8.07 20.31
N ALA A 956 -42.59 -8.49 21.51
CA ALA A 956 -43.95 -8.69 21.94
C ALA A 956 -44.16 -8.07 23.34
N THR A 957 -45.41 -7.90 23.76
CA THR A 957 -45.79 -7.28 25.04
C THR A 957 -46.52 -8.30 25.90
N ILE A 958 -46.25 -8.30 27.20
CA ILE A 958 -46.91 -9.17 28.18
C ILE A 958 -48.34 -8.68 28.41
N THR A 959 -49.32 -9.58 28.27
CA THR A 959 -50.76 -9.30 28.31
C THR A 959 -51.44 -9.79 29.59
N ASP A 960 -50.92 -10.84 30.24
CA ASP A 960 -51.37 -11.33 31.54
C ASP A 960 -50.23 -12.05 32.28
N VAL A 961 -50.27 -12.05 33.62
CA VAL A 961 -49.29 -12.72 34.49
C VAL A 961 -50.01 -13.38 35.66
N GLN A 962 -49.82 -14.70 35.81
CA GLN A 962 -50.47 -15.49 36.85
C GLN A 962 -49.98 -15.09 38.25
N HIS A 963 -50.84 -15.27 39.26
CA HIS A 963 -50.64 -14.78 40.65
C HIS A 963 -49.46 -15.42 41.41
N ASP A 964 -48.79 -16.42 40.83
CA ASP A 964 -47.55 -17.04 41.32
C ASP A 964 -46.29 -16.53 40.60
N GLY A 965 -46.44 -15.73 39.54
CA GLY A 965 -45.37 -15.24 38.68
C GLY A 965 -44.76 -16.30 37.74
N LEU A 966 -45.34 -17.50 37.66
CA LEU A 966 -44.80 -18.64 36.91
C LEU A 966 -45.41 -18.83 35.52
N GLU A 967 -46.49 -18.12 35.18
CA GLU A 967 -47.10 -18.14 33.86
C GLU A 967 -47.35 -16.72 33.33
N VAL A 968 -46.95 -16.49 32.08
CA VAL A 968 -46.91 -15.18 31.42
C VAL A 968 -47.48 -15.30 30.00
N HIS A 969 -48.51 -14.52 29.67
CA HIS A 969 -49.11 -14.47 28.33
C HIS A 969 -48.60 -13.24 27.55
N TYR A 970 -48.49 -13.33 26.22
CA TYR A 970 -47.90 -12.27 25.40
C TYR A 970 -48.45 -12.18 23.98
N GLU A 971 -48.43 -10.97 23.39
CA GLU A 971 -48.77 -10.72 21.98
C GLU A 971 -47.81 -9.74 21.28
N PRO A 972 -47.52 -9.91 19.97
CA PRO A 972 -47.97 -10.99 19.09
C PRO A 972 -47.26 -12.32 19.39
N THR A 973 -47.93 -13.42 19.06
CA THR A 973 -47.48 -14.79 19.39
C THR A 973 -46.30 -15.30 18.55
N ASP A 974 -45.67 -14.45 17.71
CA ASP A 974 -44.73 -14.86 16.66
C ASP A 974 -43.28 -15.10 17.13
N LEU A 975 -43.00 -15.02 18.43
CA LEU A 975 -41.71 -15.42 19.01
C LEU A 975 -41.41 -16.91 18.73
N ASP A 976 -40.14 -17.21 18.48
CA ASP A 976 -39.63 -18.55 18.16
C ASP A 976 -39.49 -19.38 19.45
N HIS A 977 -40.29 -20.44 19.59
CA HIS A 977 -40.30 -21.36 20.73
C HIS A 977 -39.00 -22.15 20.93
N THR A 978 -37.98 -21.97 20.09
CA THR A 978 -36.66 -22.58 20.20
C THR A 978 -35.55 -21.63 20.66
N GLN A 979 -35.86 -20.35 20.95
CA GLN A 979 -34.86 -19.31 21.25
C GLN A 979 -35.12 -18.58 22.58
N GLU A 980 -34.04 -18.25 23.30
CA GLU A 980 -34.06 -17.48 24.55
C GLU A 980 -34.84 -16.14 24.37
N VAL A 981 -35.91 -15.94 25.17
CA VAL A 981 -36.67 -14.69 25.22
C VAL A 981 -36.07 -13.76 26.28
N MET A 982 -35.96 -12.47 25.95
CA MET A 982 -35.37 -11.44 26.79
C MET A 982 -36.44 -10.43 27.22
N THR A 983 -36.43 -9.98 28.48
CA THR A 983 -36.93 -8.65 28.88
C THR A 983 -35.78 -7.64 28.78
N ASP A 984 -36.03 -6.35 28.99
CA ASP A 984 -34.94 -5.37 29.06
C ASP A 984 -34.07 -5.54 30.35
N ASP A 985 -34.55 -6.28 31.36
CA ASP A 985 -33.80 -6.64 32.58
C ASP A 985 -32.98 -7.95 32.48
N GLY A 986 -33.33 -8.89 31.57
CA GLY A 986 -32.62 -10.16 31.48
C GLY A 986 -33.22 -11.20 30.54
N ALA A 987 -32.71 -12.42 30.60
CA ALA A 987 -33.32 -13.57 29.92
C ALA A 987 -34.41 -14.18 30.81
N LEU A 988 -35.57 -14.50 30.22
CA LEU A 988 -36.59 -15.28 30.91
C LEU A 988 -36.17 -16.76 30.93
N PHE A 989 -36.21 -17.36 32.13
CA PHE A 989 -35.94 -18.77 32.34
C PHE A 989 -37.23 -19.54 32.12
N ILE A 990 -37.43 -19.99 30.88
CA ILE A 990 -38.68 -20.59 30.39
C ILE A 990 -38.57 -22.11 30.47
N SER A 991 -39.43 -22.72 31.29
CA SER A 991 -39.56 -24.17 31.42
C SER A 991 -40.34 -24.79 30.25
N HIS A 992 -41.32 -24.05 29.71
CA HIS A 992 -42.13 -24.44 28.55
C HIS A 992 -42.62 -23.21 27.77
N HIS A 993 -42.60 -23.28 26.44
CA HIS A 993 -42.92 -22.16 25.54
C HIS A 993 -43.94 -22.59 24.49
N GLU A 994 -45.15 -22.01 24.56
CA GLU A 994 -46.19 -22.15 23.54
C GLU A 994 -46.47 -20.78 22.87
N PRO A 995 -46.96 -20.72 21.62
CA PRO A 995 -47.20 -19.44 20.94
C PRO A 995 -48.20 -18.54 21.69
N GLY A 996 -47.68 -17.51 22.36
CA GLY A 996 -48.45 -16.58 23.21
C GLY A 996 -48.42 -16.87 24.71
N LYS A 997 -47.77 -17.96 25.15
CA LYS A 997 -47.69 -18.38 26.57
C LYS A 997 -46.29 -18.87 26.95
N LEU A 998 -45.75 -18.32 28.03
CA LEU A 998 -44.50 -18.75 28.66
C LEU A 998 -44.81 -19.31 30.05
N THR A 999 -44.31 -20.52 30.35
CA THR A 999 -44.23 -21.04 31.72
C THR A 999 -42.77 -20.92 32.18
N LEU A 1000 -42.54 -20.33 33.35
CA LEU A 1000 -41.21 -19.99 33.85
C LEU A 1000 -40.71 -21.00 34.89
N ASP A 1001 -39.38 -21.20 34.96
CA ASP A 1001 -38.73 -22.03 35.99
C ASP A 1001 -38.74 -21.36 37.38
N GLN A 1002 -38.90 -20.04 37.42
CA GLN A 1002 -38.87 -19.20 38.62
C GLN A 1002 -39.72 -17.94 38.39
N PRO A 1003 -40.30 -17.31 39.44
CA PRO A 1003 -41.04 -16.08 39.28
C PRO A 1003 -40.14 -14.97 38.72
N ALA A 1004 -40.53 -14.38 37.60
CA ALA A 1004 -39.88 -13.19 37.06
C ALA A 1004 -40.55 -11.93 37.61
N ASN A 1005 -39.77 -10.88 37.81
CA ASN A 1005 -40.32 -9.52 37.91
C ASN A 1005 -40.72 -9.10 36.49
N ALA A 1006 -41.93 -9.47 36.10
CA ALA A 1006 -42.53 -9.13 34.81
C ALA A 1006 -43.98 -8.68 35.07
N GLU A 1007 -44.32 -7.47 34.65
CA GLU A 1007 -45.63 -6.87 34.84
C GLU A 1007 -46.41 -6.81 33.51
N VAL A 1008 -47.74 -6.69 33.62
CA VAL A 1008 -48.62 -6.56 32.44
C VAL A 1008 -48.31 -5.23 31.73
N GLY A 1009 -47.86 -5.32 30.47
CA GLY A 1009 -47.35 -4.20 29.69
C GLY A 1009 -45.84 -4.24 29.41
N ASP A 1010 -45.07 -5.13 30.05
CA ASP A 1010 -43.63 -5.26 29.80
C ASP A 1010 -43.31 -5.80 28.40
N SER A 1011 -42.19 -5.34 27.84
CA SER A 1011 -41.72 -5.72 26.50
C SER A 1011 -40.73 -6.87 26.54
N ILE A 1012 -41.14 -8.01 25.96
CA ILE A 1012 -40.28 -9.17 25.71
C ILE A 1012 -39.80 -9.21 24.26
N TYR A 1013 -38.62 -9.77 24.00
CA TYR A 1013 -38.01 -9.76 22.68
C TYR A 1013 -37.03 -10.91 22.43
N GLN A 1014 -36.79 -11.18 21.15
CA GLN A 1014 -35.80 -12.14 20.68
C GLN A 1014 -34.91 -11.49 19.62
N THR A 1015 -33.63 -11.85 19.58
CA THR A 1015 -32.63 -11.22 18.68
C THR A 1015 -31.96 -12.27 17.80
N ASN A 1016 -32.44 -12.43 16.57
CA ASN A 1016 -31.85 -13.34 15.59
C ASN A 1016 -30.70 -12.64 14.82
N ILE A 1017 -29.58 -13.35 14.65
CA ILE A 1017 -28.35 -12.84 14.02
C ILE A 1017 -28.10 -13.61 12.73
N ILE A 1018 -28.55 -13.04 11.62
CA ILE A 1018 -28.54 -13.65 10.29
C ILE A 1018 -27.17 -13.43 9.64
N GLY A 1019 -26.42 -14.52 9.46
CA GLY A 1019 -25.05 -14.52 8.94
C GLY A 1019 -24.86 -15.13 7.55
N ASP A 1020 -25.85 -15.85 7.00
CA ASP A 1020 -25.77 -16.38 5.64
C ASP A 1020 -26.13 -15.31 4.60
N HIS A 1021 -25.49 -15.37 3.42
CA HIS A 1021 -25.74 -14.40 2.35
C HIS A 1021 -27.16 -14.48 1.77
N GLN A 1022 -27.73 -15.68 1.57
CA GLN A 1022 -29.08 -15.81 1.03
C GLN A 1022 -30.12 -15.29 2.02
N GLU A 1023 -29.95 -15.63 3.30
CA GLU A 1023 -30.82 -15.13 4.38
C GLU A 1023 -30.68 -13.61 4.59
N ILE A 1024 -29.47 -13.06 4.52
CA ILE A 1024 -29.23 -11.60 4.54
C ILE A 1024 -29.95 -10.93 3.35
N PHE A 1025 -29.82 -11.45 2.13
CA PHE A 1025 -30.53 -10.91 0.97
C PHE A 1025 -32.05 -11.08 1.08
N ALA A 1026 -32.56 -12.15 1.70
CA ALA A 1026 -33.97 -12.35 1.96
C ALA A 1026 -34.50 -11.37 3.03
N ALA A 1027 -33.73 -11.10 4.09
CA ALA A 1027 -34.05 -10.10 5.11
C ALA A 1027 -34.08 -8.68 4.52
N PHE A 1028 -33.08 -8.32 3.69
CA PHE A 1028 -33.12 -7.06 2.92
C PHE A 1028 -34.32 -7.01 1.97
N LYS A 1029 -34.64 -8.09 1.24
CA LYS A 1029 -35.83 -8.12 0.37
C LYS A 1029 -37.13 -7.93 1.17
N ARG A 1030 -37.29 -8.64 2.30
CA ARG A 1030 -38.47 -8.51 3.18
C ARG A 1030 -38.63 -7.09 3.75
N LEU A 1031 -37.52 -6.46 4.14
CA LEU A 1031 -37.52 -5.08 4.64
C LEU A 1031 -37.82 -4.05 3.53
N TRP A 1032 -37.30 -4.25 2.31
CA TRP A 1032 -37.37 -3.26 1.23
C TRP A 1032 -38.58 -3.41 0.31
N SER A 1033 -39.15 -4.61 0.14
CA SER A 1033 -40.37 -4.79 -0.69
C SER A 1033 -41.53 -3.89 -0.25
N PRO A 1034 -41.92 -3.78 1.03
CA PRO A 1034 -42.97 -2.85 1.47
C PRO A 1034 -42.67 -1.36 1.20
N MET A 1035 -41.40 -1.00 1.01
CA MET A 1035 -40.98 0.37 0.68
C MET A 1035 -40.92 0.63 -0.84
N TRP A 1036 -40.76 -0.40 -1.67
CA TRP A 1036 -40.64 -0.30 -3.13
C TRP A 1036 -41.93 -0.67 -3.87
N ASN A 1037 -42.60 -1.75 -3.44
CA ASN A 1037 -43.91 -2.21 -3.93
C ASN A 1037 -45.08 -1.37 -3.36
N ARG A 1038 -44.81 -0.13 -2.93
CA ARG A 1038 -45.76 0.74 -2.21
C ARG A 1038 -46.88 1.32 -3.11
N HIS A 1039 -46.83 1.00 -4.40
CA HIS A 1039 -47.81 1.35 -5.43
C HIS A 1039 -48.57 0.13 -5.97
N ASP A 1040 -48.26 -1.09 -5.49
CA ASP A 1040 -48.88 -2.35 -5.95
C ASP A 1040 -50.14 -2.70 -5.15
N GLY A 1041 -50.73 -1.71 -4.45
CA GLY A 1041 -51.76 -1.89 -3.41
C GLY A 1041 -52.85 -0.82 -3.45
N SER A 1042 -53.20 -0.35 -4.65
CA SER A 1042 -54.31 0.58 -4.93
C SER A 1042 -54.99 0.21 -6.25
#